data_AF-A0A2A4YIH2-F1
#
_entry.id   AF-A0A2A4YIH2-F1
#
_cell.length_a   1.000
_cell.length_b   1.000
_cell.length_c   1.000
_cell.angle_alpha   90.00
_cell.angle_beta   90.00
_cell.angle_gamma   90.00
#
_symmetry.space_group_name_H-M   'P 1'
#
loop_
_entity.id
_entity.type
_entity.pdbx_description
1 polymer ?
#
loop_
_entity_poly.entity_id
_entity_poly.type
_entity_poly.pdbx_seq_one_letter_code
_entity_poly.pdbx_strand_id
1 'polypeptide(L)'
;MKTLLPLLLVITLSNVTIAQTTAIPDANFEQALINLGYDSGPINGSVVTANIVNVQNLYLGNEGITNFYGIQDFTALSTFNCENQSVLLFNSLDLSQNTMLTTLTCKNNGALNNLILPSSTILTYFDCSGTKIQNFNYTQIPNLIYLDCTATNSDSLNVSGNTVLETLYCGANNLTSLDLSQNTALIDMHCTSNNLDSLDLSQNINLVTLDCSNTQLTSLNITQNINLIELFCALNQLTNIDITQNTLLSLIKCWDNLLTNIDVTQNPNLIYIACDNNQLTSLDVSQNLSLQRLRCDNNQITGGLNLSQHTSLKNLECQNNLFYSLNIKNGINNLFFFFDARNNPSLTCVEVDDSTWSATNWSTKIDGIASFSTNCNYPCILTETDSRTECNSLTWIDGITYTSSNNTAKDTILTSNGCDSIVTLDLTISNLDANYSFTDNGNGNYSFTNSSGGSFNQSHWAFGDGSTSTTTSPSHTFGANGTFIVALTINDSNTTSACTDYYLDTIIVTGVTNPVTCASGFVMYPDTATGDVTVINSSTGSNLTYLWDFGDGTPTSSLQNPTHTYTTSGPFYLCLTVNDGSGCIDTYCDSIGENGVVFKTGGFTINVIGTPIITGIDNNIDLNTEIEIYPNPTSNQLSIDTELNISEVRIVDITGKTIITIKQKTKTINVAELVNGIYFIKVIADEKTITKKFVKQ
;
A
#
# COMPACT_ATOMS: atom_id res chain seq x y z
N MET A 1 -88.64 -18.68 -76.26
CA MET A 1 -87.57 -17.67 -76.32
C MET A 1 -88.20 -16.29 -76.05
N LYS A 2 -88.15 -15.82 -74.80
CA LYS A 2 -88.21 -14.42 -74.37
C LYS A 2 -88.00 -14.39 -72.85
N THR A 3 -86.91 -13.77 -72.48
CA THR A 3 -86.25 -13.68 -71.17
C THR A 3 -87.03 -12.82 -70.17
N LEU A 4 -87.16 -13.29 -68.93
CA LEU A 4 -87.52 -12.46 -67.77
C LEU A 4 -86.29 -11.66 -67.32
N LEU A 5 -86.49 -10.36 -67.10
CA LEU A 5 -85.53 -9.45 -66.48
C LEU A 5 -85.97 -9.25 -65.02
N PRO A 6 -85.15 -9.53 -63.98
CA PRO A 6 -85.46 -9.11 -62.63
C PRO A 6 -84.89 -7.72 -62.36
N LEU A 7 -85.74 -6.89 -61.77
CA LEU A 7 -85.49 -5.55 -61.27
C LEU A 7 -84.44 -5.61 -60.15
N LEU A 8 -83.28 -4.99 -60.36
CA LEU A 8 -82.21 -4.87 -59.37
C LEU A 8 -82.56 -3.71 -58.40
N LEU A 9 -82.97 -4.06 -57.18
CA LEU A 9 -83.17 -3.13 -56.07
C LEU A 9 -81.79 -2.75 -55.50
N VAL A 10 -81.33 -1.53 -55.75
CA VAL A 10 -80.11 -0.98 -55.15
C VAL A 10 -80.46 -0.49 -53.74
N ILE A 11 -80.06 -1.25 -52.72
CA ILE A 11 -80.09 -0.83 -51.33
C ILE A 11 -78.81 -0.03 -51.06
N THR A 12 -78.94 1.28 -50.87
CA THR A 12 -77.86 2.12 -50.34
C THR A 12 -77.67 1.79 -48.86
N LEU A 13 -76.68 0.96 -48.53
CA LEU A 13 -76.18 0.82 -47.16
C LEU A 13 -75.52 2.15 -46.76
N SER A 14 -76.22 2.94 -45.94
CA SER A 14 -75.60 4.02 -45.19
C SER A 14 -74.56 3.42 -44.26
N ASN A 15 -73.27 3.64 -44.56
CA ASN A 15 -72.17 3.31 -43.66
C ASN A 15 -72.34 4.11 -42.37
N VAL A 16 -72.94 3.49 -41.35
CA VAL A 16 -72.85 3.98 -39.98
C VAL A 16 -71.42 3.69 -39.54
N THR A 17 -70.54 4.68 -39.65
CA THR A 17 -69.22 4.64 -39.03
C THR A 17 -69.42 4.79 -37.52
N ILE A 18 -69.51 3.67 -36.82
CA ILE A 18 -69.41 3.65 -35.36
C ILE A 18 -67.95 3.94 -35.04
N ALA A 19 -67.68 5.00 -34.28
CA ALA A 19 -66.33 5.27 -33.80
C ALA A 19 -65.84 4.08 -32.96
N GLN A 20 -64.65 3.56 -33.28
CA GLN A 20 -64.04 2.49 -32.48
C GLN A 20 -63.76 3.02 -31.07
N THR A 21 -64.13 2.24 -30.06
CA THR A 21 -63.88 2.56 -28.65
C THR A 21 -62.96 1.52 -28.02
N THR A 22 -62.14 1.97 -27.09
CA THR A 22 -61.25 1.19 -26.24
C THR A 22 -61.91 1.07 -24.87
N ALA A 23 -62.00 -0.15 -24.33
CA ALA A 23 -62.56 -0.38 -23.01
C ALA A 23 -61.56 0.05 -21.91
N ILE A 24 -62.05 0.86 -20.96
CA ILE A 24 -61.31 1.39 -19.81
C ILE A 24 -62.15 1.08 -18.54
N PRO A 25 -62.12 -0.16 -18.03
CA PRO A 25 -63.05 -0.60 -16.98
C PRO A 25 -62.78 0.02 -15.60
N ASP A 26 -61.60 0.59 -15.37
CA ASP A 26 -61.26 1.29 -14.13
C ASP A 26 -61.72 2.75 -14.23
N ALA A 27 -62.66 3.12 -13.34
CA ALA A 27 -63.25 4.46 -13.34
C ALA A 27 -62.25 5.58 -13.03
N ASN A 28 -61.19 5.30 -12.25
CA ASN A 28 -60.15 6.28 -11.98
C ASN A 28 -59.25 6.46 -13.20
N PHE A 29 -58.98 5.37 -13.94
CA PHE A 29 -58.23 5.47 -15.20
C PHE A 29 -59.00 6.30 -16.24
N GLU A 30 -60.29 6.03 -16.43
CA GLU A 30 -61.13 6.82 -17.34
C GLU A 30 -61.24 8.28 -16.87
N GLN A 31 -61.44 8.53 -15.58
CA GLN A 31 -61.47 9.88 -15.02
C GLN A 31 -60.15 10.64 -15.26
N ALA A 32 -59.00 9.96 -15.14
CA ALA A 32 -57.72 10.56 -15.44
C ALA A 32 -57.59 10.91 -16.94
N LEU A 33 -58.08 10.06 -17.85
CA LEU A 33 -58.13 10.36 -19.29
C LEU A 33 -59.05 11.54 -19.62
N ILE A 34 -60.18 11.68 -18.91
CA ILE A 34 -61.06 12.86 -19.02
C ILE A 34 -60.32 14.11 -18.55
N ASN A 35 -59.63 14.05 -17.39
CA ASN A 35 -58.87 15.17 -16.84
C ASN A 35 -57.74 15.62 -17.79
N LEU A 36 -57.12 14.68 -18.50
CA LEU A 36 -56.10 14.93 -19.51
C LEU A 36 -56.66 15.38 -20.87
N GLY A 37 -57.98 15.35 -21.05
CA GLY A 37 -58.66 15.77 -22.28
C GLY A 37 -58.64 14.73 -23.42
N TYR A 38 -58.29 13.48 -23.12
CA TYR A 38 -58.33 12.37 -24.10
C TYR A 38 -59.72 11.72 -24.20
N ASP A 39 -60.54 11.91 -23.17
CA ASP A 39 -61.96 11.59 -23.19
C ASP A 39 -62.81 12.83 -22.89
N SER A 40 -64.01 12.87 -23.45
CA SER A 40 -64.99 13.95 -23.30
C SER A 40 -66.37 13.46 -22.84
N GLY A 41 -66.55 12.14 -22.71
CA GLY A 41 -67.76 11.51 -22.18
C GLY A 41 -67.83 11.51 -20.65
N PRO A 42 -68.98 11.13 -20.07
CA PRO A 42 -69.02 10.72 -18.66
C PRO A 42 -68.21 9.44 -18.48
N ILE A 43 -67.82 9.12 -17.25
CA ILE A 43 -67.25 7.81 -16.89
C ILE A 43 -68.24 6.71 -17.33
N ASN A 44 -67.92 6.00 -18.41
CA ASN A 44 -68.77 5.03 -19.09
C ASN A 44 -68.07 3.68 -19.35
N GLY A 45 -66.81 3.55 -18.93
CA GLY A 45 -65.96 2.40 -19.12
C GLY A 45 -65.29 2.35 -20.50
N SER A 46 -65.26 3.44 -21.26
CA SER A 46 -64.65 3.45 -22.60
C SER A 46 -64.23 4.83 -23.10
N VAL A 47 -63.16 4.85 -23.89
CA VAL A 47 -62.66 6.05 -24.59
C VAL A 47 -62.68 5.83 -26.10
N VAL A 48 -62.88 6.88 -26.89
CA VAL A 48 -62.76 6.79 -28.35
C VAL A 48 -61.30 6.50 -28.73
N THR A 49 -61.04 5.38 -29.38
CA THR A 49 -59.68 4.89 -29.69
C THR A 49 -58.87 5.93 -30.49
N ALA A 50 -59.51 6.66 -31.40
CA ALA A 50 -58.86 7.70 -32.19
C ALA A 50 -58.25 8.84 -31.35
N ASN A 51 -58.73 9.07 -30.13
CA ASN A 51 -58.21 10.10 -29.25
C ASN A 51 -56.92 9.67 -28.52
N ILE A 52 -56.69 8.37 -28.37
CA ILE A 52 -55.59 7.83 -27.55
C ILE A 52 -54.45 7.22 -28.38
N VAL A 53 -54.72 6.76 -29.62
CA VAL A 53 -53.72 6.06 -30.45
C VAL A 53 -52.46 6.87 -30.77
N ASN A 54 -52.54 8.20 -30.78
CA ASN A 54 -51.42 9.09 -31.05
C ASN A 54 -50.78 9.69 -29.78
N VAL A 55 -51.24 9.30 -28.59
CA VAL A 55 -50.70 9.78 -27.32
C VAL A 55 -49.34 9.14 -27.07
N GLN A 56 -48.30 9.97 -27.03
CA GLN A 56 -46.92 9.54 -26.83
C GLN A 56 -46.51 9.52 -25.35
N ASN A 57 -47.06 10.45 -24.55
CA ASN A 57 -46.70 10.60 -23.16
C ASN A 57 -47.95 10.56 -22.30
N LEU A 58 -47.98 9.64 -21.34
CA LEU A 58 -49.12 9.45 -20.44
C LEU A 58 -48.61 9.41 -19.00
N TYR A 59 -49.04 10.40 -18.22
CA TYR A 59 -48.67 10.56 -16.81
C TYR A 59 -49.91 10.39 -15.95
N LEU A 60 -49.95 9.31 -15.19
CA LEU A 60 -51.10 8.87 -14.39
C LEU A 60 -50.69 8.61 -12.94
N GLY A 61 -49.71 9.36 -12.42
CA GLY A 61 -49.26 9.20 -11.04
C GLY A 61 -50.27 9.71 -10.02
N ASN A 62 -50.44 9.01 -8.90
CA ASN A 62 -51.33 9.41 -7.80
C ASN A 62 -52.84 9.44 -8.13
N GLU A 63 -53.27 8.70 -9.16
CA GLU A 63 -54.68 8.69 -9.61
C GLU A 63 -55.52 7.61 -8.92
N GLY A 64 -54.92 6.75 -8.10
CA GLY A 64 -55.63 5.66 -7.43
C GLY A 64 -56.13 4.57 -8.40
N ILE A 65 -55.44 4.39 -9.53
CA ILE A 65 -55.80 3.44 -10.57
C ILE A 65 -55.43 2.03 -10.12
N THR A 66 -56.39 1.11 -10.19
CA THR A 66 -56.20 -0.29 -9.79
C THR A 66 -55.94 -1.20 -10.98
N ASN A 67 -56.38 -0.81 -12.18
CA ASN A 67 -56.27 -1.60 -13.40
C ASN A 67 -56.08 -0.70 -14.63
N PHE A 68 -54.98 -0.88 -15.36
CA PHE A 68 -54.66 -0.15 -16.58
C PHE A 68 -55.17 -0.85 -17.86
N TYR A 69 -56.13 -1.76 -17.78
CA TYR A 69 -56.73 -2.37 -18.96
C TYR A 69 -57.22 -1.30 -19.96
N GLY A 70 -56.87 -1.48 -21.24
CA GLY A 70 -57.06 -0.49 -22.31
C GLY A 70 -55.79 0.29 -22.65
N ILE A 71 -54.76 0.26 -21.80
CA ILE A 71 -53.43 0.84 -22.11
C ILE A 71 -52.81 0.25 -23.39
N GLN A 72 -53.21 -0.98 -23.76
CA GLN A 72 -52.75 -1.68 -24.96
C GLN A 72 -53.07 -0.94 -26.26
N ASP A 73 -54.10 -0.08 -26.27
CA ASP A 73 -54.53 0.67 -27.46
C ASP A 73 -53.81 2.03 -27.60
N PHE A 74 -52.97 2.41 -26.63
CA PHE A 74 -52.07 3.56 -26.73
C PHE A 74 -50.83 3.18 -27.56
N THR A 75 -51.03 2.99 -28.86
CA THR A 75 -50.03 2.39 -29.77
C THR A 75 -48.81 3.28 -30.03
N ALA A 76 -48.92 4.60 -29.89
CA ALA A 76 -47.81 5.54 -30.00
C ALA A 76 -47.08 5.83 -28.67
N LEU A 77 -47.45 5.16 -27.57
CA LEU A 77 -46.95 5.46 -26.23
C LEU A 77 -45.44 5.18 -26.11
N SER A 78 -44.67 6.24 -25.91
CA SER A 78 -43.22 6.20 -25.69
C SER A 78 -42.83 6.42 -24.24
N THR A 79 -43.62 7.19 -23.49
CA THR A 79 -43.41 7.47 -22.06
C THR A 79 -44.65 7.12 -21.27
N PHE A 80 -44.49 6.22 -20.30
CA PHE A 80 -45.57 5.86 -19.38
C PHE A 80 -45.14 6.04 -17.92
N ASN A 81 -45.90 6.84 -17.18
CA ASN A 81 -45.76 7.00 -15.74
C ASN A 81 -47.05 6.58 -15.04
N CYS A 82 -46.95 5.53 -14.20
CA CYS A 82 -48.03 5.04 -13.36
C CYS A 82 -47.64 5.01 -11.87
N GLU A 83 -46.79 5.94 -11.42
CA GLU A 83 -46.26 5.97 -10.05
C GLU A 83 -47.33 6.16 -8.96
N ASN A 84 -47.01 5.73 -7.73
CA ASN A 84 -47.73 6.12 -6.50
C ASN A 84 -49.26 5.87 -6.53
N GLN A 85 -49.75 4.78 -7.13
CA GLN A 85 -51.20 4.52 -7.15
C GLN A 85 -51.76 4.30 -5.75
N SER A 86 -50.92 3.94 -4.76
CA SER A 86 -51.30 3.79 -3.35
C SER A 86 -52.51 2.86 -3.13
N VAL A 87 -52.67 1.86 -3.99
CA VAL A 87 -53.76 0.87 -3.95
C VAL A 87 -53.21 -0.55 -3.87
N LEU A 88 -53.85 -1.38 -3.06
CA LEU A 88 -53.44 -2.78 -2.86
C LEU A 88 -53.82 -3.71 -4.03
N LEU A 89 -54.73 -3.27 -4.90
CA LEU A 89 -55.26 -4.09 -6.00
C LEU A 89 -54.43 -3.97 -7.29
N PHE A 90 -53.59 -2.94 -7.42
CA PHE A 90 -52.70 -2.80 -8.58
C PHE A 90 -51.49 -3.74 -8.43
N ASN A 91 -51.68 -4.99 -8.86
CA ASN A 91 -50.69 -6.06 -8.72
C ASN A 91 -50.05 -6.50 -10.05
N SER A 92 -50.64 -6.13 -11.18
CA SER A 92 -50.19 -6.52 -12.51
C SER A 92 -50.29 -5.36 -13.49
N LEU A 93 -49.29 -5.25 -14.37
CA LEU A 93 -49.26 -4.29 -15.47
C LEU A 93 -48.87 -5.00 -16.77
N ASP A 94 -49.76 -4.97 -17.77
CA ASP A 94 -49.51 -5.55 -19.09
C ASP A 94 -49.34 -4.46 -20.14
N LEU A 95 -48.10 -4.32 -20.61
CA LEU A 95 -47.68 -3.38 -21.65
C LEU A 95 -47.22 -4.10 -22.92
N SER A 96 -47.61 -5.37 -23.11
CA SER A 96 -47.13 -6.21 -24.22
C SER A 96 -47.37 -5.61 -25.62
N GLN A 97 -48.37 -4.74 -25.77
CA GLN A 97 -48.71 -4.08 -27.04
C GLN A 97 -48.04 -2.69 -27.21
N ASN A 98 -47.46 -2.11 -26.17
CA ASN A 98 -46.87 -0.78 -26.19
C ASN A 98 -45.43 -0.81 -26.71
N THR A 99 -45.25 -1.22 -27.97
CA THR A 99 -43.94 -1.49 -28.60
C THR A 99 -43.03 -0.27 -28.79
N MET A 100 -43.56 0.94 -28.65
CA MET A 100 -42.81 2.21 -28.78
C MET A 100 -42.23 2.71 -27.45
N LEU A 101 -42.44 1.98 -26.34
CA LEU A 101 -42.09 2.43 -24.99
C LEU A 101 -40.57 2.52 -24.79
N THR A 102 -40.07 3.73 -24.57
CA THR A 102 -38.66 4.03 -24.24
C THR A 102 -38.47 4.35 -22.76
N THR A 103 -39.51 4.87 -22.10
CA THR A 103 -39.48 5.31 -20.70
C THR A 103 -40.66 4.75 -19.93
N LEU A 104 -40.37 4.01 -18.85
CA LEU A 104 -41.37 3.46 -17.95
C LEU A 104 -41.01 3.79 -16.50
N THR A 105 -41.96 4.39 -15.77
CA THR A 105 -41.90 4.46 -14.31
C THR A 105 -43.18 3.93 -13.70
N CYS A 106 -43.02 2.99 -12.77
CA CYS A 106 -44.08 2.38 -12.00
C CYS A 106 -43.76 2.39 -10.50
N LYS A 107 -42.92 3.33 -10.06
CA LYS A 107 -42.42 3.40 -8.69
C LYS A 107 -43.51 3.51 -7.63
N ASN A 108 -43.18 3.10 -6.41
CA ASN A 108 -44.01 3.17 -5.20
C ASN A 108 -45.37 2.48 -5.34
N ASN A 109 -45.44 1.43 -6.16
CA ASN A 109 -46.60 0.56 -6.26
C ASN A 109 -46.31 -0.76 -5.53
N GLY A 110 -46.35 -0.73 -4.20
CA GLY A 110 -45.94 -1.86 -3.35
C GLY A 110 -46.77 -3.15 -3.45
N ALA A 111 -47.83 -3.17 -4.27
CA ALA A 111 -48.58 -4.38 -4.63
C ALA A 111 -48.18 -4.94 -6.01
N LEU A 112 -47.56 -4.13 -6.88
CA LEU A 112 -47.19 -4.49 -8.24
C LEU A 112 -46.06 -5.51 -8.23
N ASN A 113 -46.36 -6.74 -8.63
CA ASN A 113 -45.40 -7.84 -8.66
C ASN A 113 -45.28 -8.52 -10.03
N ASN A 114 -46.17 -8.19 -10.96
CA ASN A 114 -46.18 -8.73 -12.30
C ASN A 114 -46.12 -7.61 -13.34
N LEU A 115 -45.10 -7.63 -14.18
CA LEU A 115 -44.94 -6.70 -15.30
C LEU A 115 -44.71 -7.50 -16.58
N ILE A 116 -45.52 -7.22 -17.59
CA ILE A 116 -45.37 -7.81 -18.93
C ILE A 116 -44.98 -6.69 -19.88
N LEU A 117 -43.81 -6.83 -20.52
CA LEU A 117 -43.30 -5.89 -21.51
C LEU A 117 -43.45 -6.44 -22.94
N PRO A 118 -43.31 -5.59 -23.97
CA PRO A 118 -43.23 -6.05 -25.35
C PRO A 118 -42.09 -7.05 -25.58
N SER A 119 -42.30 -8.04 -26.46
CA SER A 119 -41.30 -9.09 -26.77
C SER A 119 -39.99 -8.57 -27.39
N SER A 120 -40.00 -7.35 -27.92
CA SER A 120 -38.81 -6.64 -28.42
C SER A 120 -38.92 -5.20 -27.96
N THR A 121 -38.41 -4.94 -26.76
CA THR A 121 -38.50 -3.63 -26.13
C THR A 121 -37.32 -2.73 -26.51
N ILE A 122 -37.59 -1.44 -26.67
CA ILE A 122 -36.60 -0.37 -26.89
C ILE A 122 -36.43 0.49 -25.63
N LEU A 123 -36.86 -0.01 -24.48
CA LEU A 123 -36.82 0.69 -23.21
C LEU A 123 -35.38 1.05 -22.83
N THR A 124 -35.15 2.34 -22.56
CA THR A 124 -33.85 2.90 -22.16
C THR A 124 -33.88 3.39 -20.71
N TYR A 125 -35.07 3.67 -20.16
CA TYR A 125 -35.27 4.12 -18.79
C TYR A 125 -36.33 3.27 -18.11
N PHE A 126 -35.98 2.65 -16.99
CA PHE A 126 -36.92 1.88 -16.18
C PHE A 126 -36.76 2.16 -14.69
N ASP A 127 -37.84 2.65 -14.07
CA ASP A 127 -37.92 2.87 -12.62
C ASP A 127 -39.10 2.07 -12.05
N CYS A 128 -38.77 1.00 -11.33
CA CYS A 128 -39.69 0.14 -10.62
C CYS A 128 -39.44 0.16 -9.10
N SER A 129 -38.82 1.24 -8.59
CA SER A 129 -38.48 1.37 -7.18
C SER A 129 -39.71 1.24 -6.27
N GLY A 130 -39.59 0.57 -5.13
CA GLY A 130 -40.68 0.38 -4.17
C GLY A 130 -41.86 -0.47 -4.67
N THR A 131 -41.64 -1.27 -5.71
CA THR A 131 -42.60 -2.30 -6.17
C THR A 131 -42.28 -3.68 -5.56
N LYS A 132 -42.97 -4.73 -5.99
CA LYS A 132 -42.65 -6.14 -5.69
C LYS A 132 -42.27 -6.91 -6.94
N ILE A 133 -41.77 -6.22 -7.97
CA ILE A 133 -41.25 -6.83 -9.19
C ILE A 133 -39.89 -7.46 -8.86
N GLN A 134 -39.93 -8.61 -8.20
CA GLN A 134 -38.75 -9.39 -7.82
C GLN A 134 -38.30 -10.28 -8.98
N ASN A 135 -36.99 -10.48 -9.14
CA ASN A 135 -36.39 -11.41 -10.12
C ASN A 135 -36.80 -11.15 -11.59
N PHE A 136 -37.02 -9.89 -11.95
CA PHE A 136 -37.30 -9.51 -13.33
C PHE A 136 -36.10 -9.81 -14.24
N ASN A 137 -36.37 -10.33 -15.45
CA ASN A 137 -35.31 -10.64 -16.40
C ASN A 137 -34.90 -9.39 -17.21
N TYR A 138 -34.02 -8.57 -16.65
CA TYR A 138 -33.53 -7.34 -17.29
C TYR A 138 -32.74 -7.57 -18.58
N THR A 139 -32.24 -8.79 -18.82
CA THR A 139 -31.52 -9.14 -20.06
C THR A 139 -32.41 -9.04 -21.32
N GLN A 140 -33.74 -9.01 -21.15
CA GLN A 140 -34.69 -8.76 -22.23
C GLN A 140 -34.75 -7.27 -22.65
N ILE A 141 -34.07 -6.38 -21.93
CA ILE A 141 -34.05 -4.93 -22.14
C ILE A 141 -32.62 -4.43 -22.41
N PRO A 142 -31.95 -4.88 -23.49
CA PRO A 142 -30.51 -4.65 -23.66
C PRO A 142 -30.09 -3.18 -23.82
N ASN A 143 -31.03 -2.30 -24.19
CA ASN A 143 -30.77 -0.87 -24.41
C ASN A 143 -30.95 0.00 -23.15
N LEU A 144 -31.07 -0.63 -21.98
CA LEU A 144 -31.30 0.08 -20.73
C LEU A 144 -30.08 0.92 -20.34
N ILE A 145 -30.28 2.23 -20.20
CA ILE A 145 -29.27 3.21 -19.78
C ILE A 145 -29.45 3.53 -18.30
N TYR A 146 -30.71 3.59 -17.83
CA TYR A 146 -31.08 3.85 -16.44
C TYR A 146 -31.96 2.74 -15.89
N LEU A 147 -31.57 2.16 -14.76
CA LEU A 147 -32.37 1.22 -14.00
C LEU A 147 -32.46 1.63 -12.53
N ASP A 148 -33.67 1.82 -12.02
CA ASP A 148 -33.95 1.87 -10.59
C ASP A 148 -34.89 0.72 -10.19
N CYS A 149 -34.33 -0.25 -9.47
CA CYS A 149 -35.02 -1.39 -8.87
C CYS A 149 -34.85 -1.43 -7.35
N THR A 150 -34.67 -0.26 -6.73
CA THR A 150 -34.55 -0.09 -5.28
C THR A 150 -35.78 -0.62 -4.55
N ALA A 151 -35.61 -1.31 -3.43
CA ALA A 151 -36.71 -1.79 -2.59
C ALA A 151 -37.74 -2.67 -3.33
N THR A 152 -37.27 -3.56 -4.21
CA THR A 152 -38.11 -4.54 -4.92
C THR A 152 -38.21 -5.90 -4.21
N ASN A 153 -37.50 -6.06 -3.08
CA ASN A 153 -37.27 -7.32 -2.36
C ASN A 153 -36.59 -8.39 -3.24
N SER A 154 -35.71 -7.97 -4.15
CA SER A 154 -34.99 -8.89 -5.03
C SER A 154 -33.87 -9.59 -4.26
N ASP A 155 -33.81 -10.92 -4.34
CA ASP A 155 -32.71 -11.73 -3.79
C ASP A 155 -31.57 -11.90 -4.82
N SER A 156 -31.86 -11.64 -6.10
CA SER A 156 -30.89 -11.69 -7.20
C SER A 156 -31.15 -10.60 -8.22
N LEU A 157 -30.10 -10.14 -8.89
CA LEU A 157 -30.18 -9.16 -9.97
C LEU A 157 -29.23 -9.58 -11.09
N ASN A 158 -29.78 -9.77 -12.30
CA ASN A 158 -28.98 -10.06 -13.49
C ASN A 158 -29.13 -8.91 -14.50
N VAL A 159 -28.06 -8.13 -14.62
CA VAL A 159 -27.95 -6.99 -15.57
C VAL A 159 -26.88 -7.21 -16.63
N SER A 160 -26.40 -8.46 -16.80
CA SER A 160 -25.32 -8.79 -17.74
C SER A 160 -25.62 -8.46 -19.21
N GLY A 161 -26.89 -8.41 -19.59
CA GLY A 161 -27.33 -8.02 -20.94
C GLY A 161 -27.40 -6.49 -21.16
N ASN A 162 -27.31 -5.69 -20.10
CA ASN A 162 -27.49 -4.24 -20.13
C ASN A 162 -26.11 -3.54 -20.23
N THR A 163 -25.37 -3.83 -21.31
CA THR A 163 -23.97 -3.37 -21.48
C THR A 163 -23.80 -1.85 -21.63
N VAL A 164 -24.88 -1.14 -21.99
CA VAL A 164 -24.94 0.32 -22.11
C VAL A 164 -25.50 1.00 -20.85
N LEU A 165 -25.66 0.26 -19.75
CA LEU A 165 -26.19 0.78 -18.49
C LEU A 165 -25.20 1.78 -17.86
N GLU A 166 -25.65 3.02 -17.70
CA GLU A 166 -24.87 4.13 -17.12
C GLU A 166 -25.26 4.38 -15.66
N THR A 167 -26.52 4.15 -15.30
CA THR A 167 -27.04 4.34 -13.94
C THR A 167 -27.75 3.08 -13.43
N LEU A 168 -27.33 2.61 -12.26
CA LEU A 168 -27.95 1.46 -11.58
C LEU A 168 -28.22 1.78 -10.11
N TYR A 169 -29.50 1.85 -9.74
CA TYR A 169 -29.96 1.87 -8.36
C TYR A 169 -30.63 0.55 -8.01
N CYS A 170 -30.00 -0.22 -7.13
CA CYS A 170 -30.47 -1.54 -6.70
C CYS A 170 -30.43 -1.70 -5.17
N GLY A 171 -30.51 -0.59 -4.45
CA GLY A 171 -30.47 -0.57 -2.99
C GLY A 171 -31.71 -1.15 -2.31
N ALA A 172 -31.62 -1.36 -0.99
CA ALA A 172 -32.70 -1.88 -0.14
C ALA A 172 -33.31 -3.19 -0.66
N ASN A 173 -32.47 -4.10 -1.13
CA ASN A 173 -32.84 -5.42 -1.60
C ASN A 173 -32.17 -6.49 -0.70
N ASN A 174 -32.26 -7.76 -1.08
CA ASN A 174 -31.66 -8.87 -0.33
C ASN A 174 -30.46 -9.48 -1.08
N LEU A 175 -29.80 -8.72 -1.96
CA LEU A 175 -28.75 -9.24 -2.82
C LEU A 175 -27.58 -9.74 -1.98
N THR A 176 -27.14 -10.96 -2.24
CA THR A 176 -25.92 -11.55 -1.65
C THR A 176 -24.72 -11.52 -2.59
N SER A 177 -24.97 -11.29 -3.87
CA SER A 177 -23.95 -11.10 -4.90
C SER A 177 -24.47 -10.14 -5.98
N LEU A 178 -23.55 -9.47 -6.65
CA LEU A 178 -23.84 -8.54 -7.73
C LEU A 178 -22.70 -8.58 -8.76
N ASP A 179 -22.97 -9.15 -9.93
CA ASP A 179 -22.01 -9.20 -11.04
C ASP A 179 -22.27 -8.02 -11.98
N LEU A 180 -21.27 -7.14 -12.10
CA LEU A 180 -21.28 -5.95 -12.94
C LEU A 180 -20.18 -5.96 -14.01
N SER A 181 -19.57 -7.13 -14.25
CA SER A 181 -18.43 -7.28 -15.17
C SER A 181 -18.74 -6.86 -16.61
N GLN A 182 -20.01 -6.93 -17.02
CA GLN A 182 -20.47 -6.54 -18.36
C GLN A 182 -20.96 -5.08 -18.44
N ASN A 183 -21.21 -4.42 -17.31
CA ASN A 183 -21.77 -3.07 -17.23
C ASN A 183 -20.66 -2.00 -17.22
N THR A 184 -19.76 -2.08 -18.20
CA THR A 184 -18.55 -1.23 -18.30
C THR A 184 -18.85 0.25 -18.53
N ALA A 185 -20.07 0.58 -18.96
CA ALA A 185 -20.55 1.95 -19.13
C ALA A 185 -21.03 2.61 -17.82
N LEU A 186 -21.06 1.90 -16.68
CA LEU A 186 -21.56 2.45 -15.42
C LEU A 186 -20.78 3.70 -14.98
N ILE A 187 -21.55 4.76 -14.68
CA ILE A 187 -21.09 6.05 -14.18
C ILE A 187 -21.58 6.26 -12.75
N ASP A 188 -22.82 5.84 -12.46
CA ASP A 188 -23.49 6.07 -11.19
C ASP A 188 -24.11 4.77 -10.66
N MET A 189 -23.68 4.34 -9.48
CA MET A 189 -24.06 3.05 -8.91
C MET A 189 -24.41 3.17 -7.43
N HIS A 190 -25.65 2.76 -7.09
CA HIS A 190 -26.13 2.69 -5.71
C HIS A 190 -26.65 1.28 -5.40
N CYS A 191 -25.93 0.53 -4.55
CA CYS A 191 -26.31 -0.81 -4.12
C CYS A 191 -26.53 -0.91 -2.61
N THR A 192 -26.88 0.20 -1.96
CA THR A 192 -26.98 0.31 -0.50
C THR A 192 -27.95 -0.67 0.14
N SER A 193 -27.76 -1.00 1.42
CA SER A 193 -28.70 -1.84 2.18
C SER A 193 -28.99 -3.18 1.49
N ASN A 194 -27.92 -3.91 1.18
CA ASN A 194 -27.93 -5.28 0.66
C ASN A 194 -27.08 -6.17 1.59
N ASN A 195 -26.86 -7.44 1.20
CA ASN A 195 -26.08 -8.42 1.96
C ASN A 195 -24.82 -8.88 1.18
N LEU A 196 -24.14 -7.95 0.51
CA LEU A 196 -22.93 -8.20 -0.29
C LEU A 196 -21.68 -8.30 0.59
N ASP A 197 -21.09 -9.49 0.70
CA ASP A 197 -19.80 -9.68 1.37
C ASP A 197 -18.60 -9.25 0.52
N SER A 198 -18.81 -9.11 -0.79
CA SER A 198 -17.83 -8.76 -1.80
C SER A 198 -18.48 -7.97 -2.93
N LEU A 199 -17.68 -7.09 -3.56
CA LEU A 199 -18.08 -6.30 -4.71
C LEU A 199 -16.87 -6.05 -5.62
N ASP A 200 -16.90 -6.60 -6.83
CA ASP A 200 -15.87 -6.39 -7.85
C ASP A 200 -16.29 -5.27 -8.80
N LEU A 201 -15.50 -4.19 -8.83
CA LEU A 201 -15.70 -3.02 -9.68
C LEU A 201 -14.55 -2.80 -10.66
N SER A 202 -13.70 -3.81 -10.87
CA SER A 202 -12.49 -3.72 -11.69
C SER A 202 -12.77 -3.35 -13.16
N GLN A 203 -13.97 -3.66 -13.66
CA GLN A 203 -14.40 -3.35 -15.02
C GLN A 203 -15.20 -2.04 -15.14
N ASN A 204 -15.63 -1.45 -14.02
CA ASN A 204 -16.49 -0.27 -13.99
C ASN A 204 -15.66 1.02 -13.85
N ILE A 205 -14.65 1.17 -14.71
CA ILE A 205 -13.64 2.24 -14.64
C ILE A 205 -14.19 3.66 -14.86
N ASN A 206 -15.42 3.75 -15.39
CA ASN A 206 -16.11 5.02 -15.64
C ASN A 206 -16.93 5.52 -14.44
N LEU A 207 -16.94 4.79 -13.32
CA LEU A 207 -17.66 5.20 -12.12
C LEU A 207 -17.18 6.56 -11.61
N VAL A 208 -18.16 7.46 -11.41
CA VAL A 208 -18.02 8.78 -10.84
C VAL A 208 -18.62 8.82 -9.43
N THR A 209 -19.74 8.13 -9.24
CA THR A 209 -20.43 8.00 -7.94
C THR A 209 -20.60 6.54 -7.59
N LEU A 210 -20.21 6.16 -6.38
CA LEU A 210 -20.42 4.83 -5.82
C LEU A 210 -21.02 4.94 -4.42
N ASP A 211 -22.20 4.36 -4.23
CA ASP A 211 -22.79 4.13 -2.92
C ASP A 211 -23.03 2.64 -2.66
N CYS A 212 -22.12 2.05 -1.89
CA CYS A 212 -22.16 0.68 -1.40
C CYS A 212 -22.29 0.64 0.12
N SER A 213 -22.99 1.62 0.70
CA SER A 213 -23.20 1.70 2.16
C SER A 213 -24.13 0.59 2.67
N ASN A 214 -23.90 0.08 3.88
CA ASN A 214 -24.74 -0.94 4.51
C ASN A 214 -24.86 -2.22 3.66
N THR A 215 -23.71 -2.81 3.26
CA THR A 215 -23.70 -4.01 2.41
C THR A 215 -23.03 -5.23 3.04
N GLN A 216 -22.32 -5.08 4.17
CA GLN A 216 -21.51 -6.14 4.83
C GLN A 216 -20.12 -6.37 4.22
N LEU A 217 -19.61 -5.42 3.41
CA LEU A 217 -18.29 -5.54 2.80
C LEU A 217 -17.18 -5.57 3.86
N THR A 218 -16.27 -6.53 3.72
CA THR A 218 -15.05 -6.63 4.54
C THR A 218 -13.82 -6.00 3.87
N SER A 219 -13.88 -5.85 2.55
CA SER A 219 -12.90 -5.17 1.72
C SER A 219 -13.59 -4.50 0.53
N LEU A 220 -12.96 -3.46 0.00
CA LEU A 220 -13.42 -2.74 -1.19
C LEU A 220 -12.19 -2.27 -1.97
N ASN A 221 -12.01 -2.79 -3.19
CA ASN A 221 -10.94 -2.35 -4.08
C ASN A 221 -11.50 -1.42 -5.15
N ILE A 222 -11.07 -0.16 -5.11
CA ILE A 222 -11.49 0.90 -6.05
C ILE A 222 -10.30 1.56 -6.75
N THR A 223 -9.14 0.90 -6.74
CA THR A 223 -7.89 1.45 -7.31
C THR A 223 -7.97 1.69 -8.82
N GLN A 224 -8.87 1.00 -9.53
CA GLN A 224 -9.11 1.19 -10.97
C GLN A 224 -10.20 2.23 -11.27
N ASN A 225 -11.02 2.62 -10.28
CA ASN A 225 -12.13 3.56 -10.44
C ASN A 225 -11.62 5.00 -10.25
N ILE A 226 -10.60 5.39 -11.03
CA ILE A 226 -9.86 6.66 -10.88
C ILE A 226 -10.72 7.91 -11.14
N ASN A 227 -11.90 7.74 -11.76
CA ASN A 227 -12.85 8.80 -12.05
C ASN A 227 -13.81 9.11 -10.88
N LEU A 228 -13.72 8.39 -9.75
CA LEU A 228 -14.59 8.59 -8.60
C LEU A 228 -14.45 10.02 -8.03
N ILE A 229 -15.60 10.68 -7.87
CA ILE A 229 -15.77 12.00 -7.25
C ILE A 229 -16.46 11.85 -5.89
N GLU A 230 -17.40 10.91 -5.78
CA GLU A 230 -18.17 10.65 -4.56
C GLU A 230 -18.14 9.16 -4.18
N LEU A 231 -17.73 8.89 -2.94
CA LEU A 231 -17.67 7.53 -2.39
C LEU A 231 -18.44 7.45 -1.06
N PHE A 232 -19.43 6.55 -1.04
CA PHE A 232 -20.21 6.22 0.15
C PHE A 232 -20.05 4.72 0.43
N CYS A 233 -19.27 4.38 1.46
CA CYS A 233 -19.00 3.01 1.87
C CYS A 233 -19.22 2.82 3.38
N ALA A 234 -20.12 3.62 3.96
CA ALA A 234 -20.43 3.60 5.38
C ALA A 234 -21.20 2.34 5.79
N LEU A 235 -21.25 2.04 7.10
CA LEU A 235 -21.99 0.89 7.65
C LEU A 235 -21.54 -0.45 7.05
N ASN A 236 -20.23 -0.64 6.88
CA ASN A 236 -19.66 -1.89 6.40
C ASN A 236 -18.73 -2.48 7.49
N GLN A 237 -17.91 -3.46 7.13
CA GLN A 237 -16.95 -4.11 8.01
C GLN A 237 -15.52 -3.90 7.50
N LEU A 238 -15.27 -2.77 6.82
CA LEU A 238 -13.98 -2.46 6.21
C LEU A 238 -12.93 -2.25 7.29
N THR A 239 -11.80 -2.93 7.17
CA THR A 239 -10.63 -2.77 8.07
C THR A 239 -9.57 -1.81 7.50
N ASN A 240 -9.59 -1.63 6.19
CA ASN A 240 -8.76 -0.72 5.43
C ASN A 240 -9.53 -0.26 4.18
N ILE A 241 -9.11 0.87 3.62
CA ILE A 241 -9.54 1.34 2.31
C ILE A 241 -8.41 2.15 1.66
N ASP A 242 -8.04 1.78 0.45
CA ASP A 242 -7.05 2.52 -0.35
C ASP A 242 -7.79 3.43 -1.33
N ILE A 243 -7.65 4.75 -1.10
CA ILE A 243 -8.23 5.80 -1.94
C ILE A 243 -7.14 6.63 -2.66
N THR A 244 -5.88 6.20 -2.60
CA THR A 244 -4.73 6.99 -3.06
C THR A 244 -4.73 7.24 -4.57
N GLN A 245 -5.38 6.35 -5.34
CA GLN A 245 -5.53 6.49 -6.79
C GLN A 245 -6.75 7.35 -7.20
N ASN A 246 -7.71 7.55 -6.30
CA ASN A 246 -8.96 8.27 -6.56
C ASN A 246 -8.76 9.79 -6.32
N THR A 247 -7.80 10.38 -7.03
CA THR A 247 -7.34 11.78 -6.84
C THR A 247 -8.41 12.85 -7.14
N LEU A 248 -9.49 12.46 -7.82
CA LEU A 248 -10.65 13.32 -8.10
C LEU A 248 -11.70 13.33 -6.98
N LEU A 249 -11.55 12.51 -5.93
CA LEU A 249 -12.51 12.45 -4.83
C LEU A 249 -12.70 13.83 -4.19
N SER A 250 -13.96 14.23 -4.11
CA SER A 250 -14.43 15.44 -3.42
C SER A 250 -15.19 15.11 -2.14
N LEU A 251 -15.78 13.91 -2.06
CA LEU A 251 -16.58 13.47 -0.93
C LEU A 251 -16.29 11.99 -0.62
N ILE A 252 -15.99 11.71 0.65
CA ILE A 252 -15.90 10.36 1.18
C ILE A 252 -16.72 10.22 2.47
N LYS A 253 -17.58 9.21 2.51
CA LYS A 253 -18.27 8.75 3.72
C LYS A 253 -17.97 7.28 3.99
N CYS A 254 -17.11 7.04 4.96
CA CYS A 254 -16.68 5.72 5.41
C CYS A 254 -16.98 5.48 6.91
N TRP A 255 -17.93 6.23 7.47
CA TRP A 255 -18.34 6.10 8.88
C TRP A 255 -18.98 4.74 9.20
N ASP A 256 -18.95 4.35 10.48
CA ASP A 256 -19.38 3.02 10.96
C ASP A 256 -18.69 1.87 10.20
N ASN A 257 -17.38 1.78 10.36
CA ASN A 257 -16.52 0.70 9.84
C ASN A 257 -15.52 0.27 10.92
N LEU A 258 -14.52 -0.54 10.54
CA LEU A 258 -13.45 -1.03 11.41
C LEU A 258 -12.08 -0.48 10.98
N LEU A 259 -12.04 0.69 10.34
CA LEU A 259 -10.81 1.29 9.80
C LEU A 259 -9.86 1.66 10.93
N THR A 260 -8.59 1.23 10.81
CA THR A 260 -7.52 1.59 11.76
C THR A 260 -6.66 2.76 11.25
N ASN A 261 -6.66 2.98 9.94
CA ASN A 261 -5.97 4.07 9.27
C ASN A 261 -6.74 4.44 7.98
N ILE A 262 -6.52 5.67 7.52
CA ILE A 262 -6.96 6.15 6.21
C ILE A 262 -5.97 7.21 5.72
N ASP A 263 -5.46 7.05 4.51
CA ASP A 263 -4.62 8.06 3.86
C ASP A 263 -5.48 8.92 2.92
N VAL A 264 -5.70 10.18 3.30
CA VAL A 264 -6.44 11.18 2.50
C VAL A 264 -5.50 12.20 1.86
N THR A 265 -4.18 12.05 2.01
CA THR A 265 -3.17 13.04 1.59
C THR A 265 -3.07 13.15 0.06
N GLN A 266 -3.47 12.10 -0.66
CA GLN A 266 -3.48 12.05 -2.12
C GLN A 266 -4.79 12.57 -2.74
N ASN A 267 -5.74 13.08 -1.94
CA ASN A 267 -7.06 13.52 -2.38
C ASN A 267 -7.29 15.03 -2.07
N PRO A 268 -6.53 15.94 -2.70
CA PRO A 268 -6.54 17.38 -2.36
C PRO A 268 -7.89 18.08 -2.65
N ASN A 269 -8.75 17.46 -3.45
CA ASN A 269 -10.08 17.98 -3.81
C ASN A 269 -11.17 17.70 -2.76
N LEU A 270 -10.85 16.96 -1.69
CA LEU A 270 -11.82 16.62 -0.65
C LEU A 270 -12.41 17.87 0.01
N ILE A 271 -13.74 18.00 -0.10
CA ILE A 271 -14.56 19.02 0.55
C ILE A 271 -15.31 18.45 1.75
N TYR A 272 -15.54 17.13 1.79
CA TYR A 272 -16.22 16.44 2.89
C TYR A 272 -15.59 15.08 3.17
N ILE A 273 -15.03 14.94 4.38
CA ILE A 273 -14.61 13.67 4.98
C ILE A 273 -15.55 13.31 6.14
N ALA A 274 -16.18 12.15 6.08
CA ALA A 274 -16.86 11.52 7.21
C ALA A 274 -16.29 10.13 7.46
N CYS A 275 -15.45 10.03 8.48
CA CYS A 275 -14.78 8.80 8.94
C CYS A 275 -15.09 8.53 10.43
N ASP A 276 -16.22 9.05 10.93
CA ASP A 276 -16.67 8.85 12.29
C ASP A 276 -17.01 7.38 12.61
N ASN A 277 -16.98 7.00 13.89
CA ASN A 277 -17.27 5.62 14.33
C ASN A 277 -16.37 4.57 13.64
N ASN A 278 -15.06 4.72 13.84
CA ASN A 278 -14.03 3.81 13.34
C ASN A 278 -13.00 3.54 14.47
N GLN A 279 -11.84 2.99 14.11
CA GLN A 279 -10.74 2.69 15.04
C GLN A 279 -9.46 3.47 14.67
N LEU A 280 -9.61 4.65 14.04
CA LEU A 280 -8.48 5.44 13.56
C LEU A 280 -7.63 5.92 14.74
N THR A 281 -6.30 5.78 14.63
CA THR A 281 -5.34 6.26 15.64
C THR A 281 -4.67 7.58 15.26
N SER A 282 -4.72 7.95 13.98
CA SER A 282 -4.19 9.19 13.43
C SER A 282 -5.04 9.62 12.23
N LEU A 283 -4.96 10.91 11.89
CA LEU A 283 -5.61 11.46 10.70
C LEU A 283 -4.84 12.70 10.23
N ASP A 284 -4.22 12.62 9.06
CA ASP A 284 -3.55 13.75 8.41
C ASP A 284 -4.45 14.33 7.31
N VAL A 285 -4.93 15.56 7.52
CA VAL A 285 -5.74 16.32 6.55
C VAL A 285 -4.98 17.52 5.95
N SER A 286 -3.65 17.55 6.07
CA SER A 286 -2.82 18.70 5.68
C SER A 286 -2.92 19.06 4.20
N GLN A 287 -3.22 18.08 3.33
CA GLN A 287 -3.37 18.29 1.88
C GLN A 287 -4.79 18.66 1.46
N ASN A 288 -5.80 18.51 2.33
CA ASN A 288 -7.21 18.72 1.99
C ASN A 288 -7.64 20.17 2.29
N LEU A 289 -6.96 21.17 1.72
CA LEU A 289 -7.20 22.59 2.04
C LEU A 289 -8.59 23.10 1.62
N SER A 290 -9.27 22.38 0.73
CA SER A 290 -10.63 22.65 0.28
C SER A 290 -11.72 22.15 1.25
N LEU A 291 -11.34 21.51 2.36
CA LEU A 291 -12.26 20.85 3.28
C LEU A 291 -13.27 21.85 3.88
N GLN A 292 -14.55 21.55 3.72
CA GLN A 292 -15.68 22.32 4.27
C GLN A 292 -16.33 21.61 5.45
N ARG A 293 -16.24 20.27 5.48
CA ARG A 293 -16.82 19.41 6.51
C ARG A 293 -15.84 18.31 6.92
N LEU A 294 -15.57 18.19 8.21
CA LEU A 294 -14.82 17.08 8.79
C LEU A 294 -15.63 16.45 9.93
N ARG A 295 -15.94 15.16 9.78
CA ARG A 295 -16.49 14.30 10.84
C ARG A 295 -15.50 13.16 11.09
N CYS A 296 -14.79 13.23 12.21
CA CYS A 296 -13.81 12.24 12.65
C CYS A 296 -14.05 11.81 14.10
N ASP A 297 -15.23 12.07 14.63
CA ASP A 297 -15.63 11.71 15.98
C ASP A 297 -15.75 10.19 16.19
N ASN A 298 -15.76 9.76 17.45
CA ASN A 298 -15.85 8.34 17.83
C ASN A 298 -14.74 7.49 17.18
N ASN A 299 -13.49 7.89 17.42
CA ASN A 299 -12.29 7.18 16.97
C ASN A 299 -11.30 7.06 18.15
N GLN A 300 -10.06 6.65 17.86
CA GLN A 300 -8.97 6.53 18.82
C GLN A 300 -7.84 7.51 18.47
N ILE A 301 -8.16 8.63 17.80
CA ILE A 301 -7.15 9.54 17.26
C ILE A 301 -6.43 10.20 18.43
N THR A 302 -5.14 9.92 18.53
CA THR A 302 -4.21 10.61 19.42
C THR A 302 -3.50 11.73 18.66
N GLY A 303 -2.69 12.53 19.35
CA GLY A 303 -1.94 13.58 18.68
C GLY A 303 -2.60 14.95 18.71
N GLY A 304 -2.15 15.81 17.80
CA GLY A 304 -2.72 17.10 17.50
C GLY A 304 -3.46 17.12 16.16
N LEU A 305 -4.60 17.82 16.11
CA LEU A 305 -5.28 18.14 14.85
C LEU A 305 -5.09 19.62 14.52
N ASN A 306 -4.33 19.93 13.49
CA ASN A 306 -4.11 21.30 13.02
C ASN A 306 -4.93 21.58 11.77
N LEU A 307 -5.83 22.55 11.89
CA LEU A 307 -6.74 23.02 10.86
C LEU A 307 -6.55 24.51 10.56
N SER A 308 -5.42 25.10 10.96
CA SER A 308 -5.13 26.54 10.79
C SER A 308 -5.09 27.00 9.33
N GLN A 309 -4.82 26.10 8.38
CA GLN A 309 -4.83 26.41 6.94
C GLN A 309 -6.18 26.12 6.27
N HIS A 310 -7.11 25.46 6.94
CA HIS A 310 -8.42 25.06 6.40
C HIS A 310 -9.43 26.20 6.46
N THR A 311 -9.16 27.25 5.69
CA THR A 311 -9.95 28.50 5.60
C THR A 311 -11.34 28.33 4.98
N SER A 312 -11.69 27.12 4.53
CA SER A 312 -13.03 26.77 4.01
C SER A 312 -13.88 25.94 4.98
N LEU A 313 -13.33 25.50 6.11
CA LEU A 313 -13.96 24.57 7.04
C LEU A 313 -15.10 25.21 7.84
N LYS A 314 -16.32 24.69 7.72
CA LYS A 314 -17.52 25.24 8.39
C LYS A 314 -18.15 24.29 9.40
N ASN A 315 -17.74 23.03 9.43
CA ASN A 315 -18.30 22.03 10.33
C ASN A 315 -17.17 21.09 10.77
N LEU A 316 -16.95 21.01 12.07
CA LEU A 316 -16.01 20.10 12.68
C LEU A 316 -16.69 19.30 13.79
N GLU A 317 -16.71 17.98 13.62
CA GLU A 317 -17.10 17.01 14.64
C GLU A 317 -15.88 16.13 14.91
N CYS A 318 -15.23 16.34 16.05
CA CYS A 318 -14.04 15.61 16.46
C CYS A 318 -14.13 15.14 17.92
N GLN A 319 -15.36 15.03 18.45
CA GLN A 319 -15.62 14.51 19.80
C GLN A 319 -15.27 13.02 19.95
N ASN A 320 -15.15 12.54 21.19
CA ASN A 320 -14.89 11.12 21.49
C ASN A 320 -13.61 10.60 20.79
N ASN A 321 -12.48 11.26 21.08
CA ASN A 321 -11.14 10.91 20.59
C ASN A 321 -10.11 11.07 21.74
N LEU A 322 -8.81 11.05 21.43
CA LEU A 322 -7.71 11.18 22.39
C LEU A 322 -6.79 12.36 22.05
N PHE A 323 -7.32 13.42 21.40
CA PHE A 323 -6.52 14.60 21.03
C PHE A 323 -5.89 15.25 22.27
N TYR A 324 -4.61 15.64 22.17
CA TYR A 324 -3.94 16.50 23.16
C TYR A 324 -3.88 17.97 22.71
N SER A 325 -3.99 18.23 21.41
CA SER A 325 -4.03 19.58 20.84
C SER A 325 -5.02 19.67 19.69
N LEU A 326 -5.63 20.85 19.54
CA LEU A 326 -6.56 21.17 18.47
C LEU A 326 -6.38 22.62 18.06
N ASN A 327 -5.81 22.86 16.88
CA ASN A 327 -5.64 24.19 16.33
C ASN A 327 -6.67 24.43 15.24
N ILE A 328 -7.62 25.32 15.50
CA ILE A 328 -8.64 25.75 14.53
C ILE A 328 -8.54 27.24 14.25
N LYS A 329 -7.40 27.88 14.52
CA LYS A 329 -7.16 29.31 14.25
C LYS A 329 -6.96 29.56 12.76
N ASN A 330 -8.06 29.49 12.02
CA ASN A 330 -8.12 29.50 10.56
C ASN A 330 -8.75 30.78 9.98
N GLY A 331 -8.93 31.81 10.80
CA GLY A 331 -9.50 33.09 10.42
C GLY A 331 -11.01 33.08 10.17
N ILE A 332 -11.70 31.96 10.41
CA ILE A 332 -13.12 31.77 10.08
C ILE A 332 -13.93 31.13 11.22
N ASN A 333 -13.46 31.13 12.47
CA ASN A 333 -14.18 30.53 13.59
C ASN A 333 -15.64 31.02 13.72
N ASN A 334 -15.89 32.30 13.46
CA ASN A 334 -17.22 32.90 13.49
C ASN A 334 -18.16 32.49 12.32
N LEU A 335 -17.64 31.76 11.33
CA LEU A 335 -18.39 31.26 10.17
C LEU A 335 -18.74 29.77 10.28
N PHE A 336 -18.33 29.08 11.34
CA PHE A 336 -18.72 27.68 11.54
C PHE A 336 -20.22 27.56 11.79
N PHE A 337 -20.84 26.59 11.13
CA PHE A 337 -22.20 26.15 11.41
C PHE A 337 -22.26 25.18 12.58
N PHE A 338 -21.21 24.38 12.75
CA PHE A 338 -21.15 23.36 13.80
C PHE A 338 -19.71 23.11 14.25
N PHE A 339 -19.51 23.04 15.55
CA PHE A 339 -18.24 22.70 16.18
C PHE A 339 -18.53 21.83 17.41
N ASP A 340 -17.85 20.69 17.53
CA ASP A 340 -17.87 19.83 18.72
C ASP A 340 -16.55 19.06 18.86
N ALA A 341 -15.88 19.27 19.99
CA ALA A 341 -14.61 18.64 20.36
C ALA A 341 -14.66 18.07 21.78
N ARG A 342 -15.87 17.78 22.31
CA ARG A 342 -16.06 17.17 23.63
C ARG A 342 -15.48 15.76 23.72
N ASN A 343 -15.32 15.26 24.95
CA ASN A 343 -14.85 13.91 25.23
C ASN A 343 -13.48 13.61 24.58
N ASN A 344 -12.58 14.58 24.66
CA ASN A 344 -11.14 14.49 24.38
C ASN A 344 -10.38 14.75 25.69
N PRO A 345 -10.24 13.75 26.58
CA PRO A 345 -9.81 13.97 27.97
C PRO A 345 -8.39 14.54 28.11
N SER A 346 -7.53 14.38 27.09
CA SER A 346 -6.17 14.92 27.04
C SER A 346 -6.10 16.36 26.49
N LEU A 347 -7.19 16.88 25.93
CA LEU A 347 -7.25 18.19 25.32
C LEU A 347 -7.42 19.26 26.40
N THR A 348 -6.37 20.05 26.62
CA THR A 348 -6.38 21.12 27.64
C THR A 348 -6.54 22.51 27.02
N CYS A 349 -6.26 22.66 25.72
CA CYS A 349 -6.35 23.92 25.03
C CYS A 349 -6.77 23.76 23.56
N VAL A 350 -7.69 24.60 23.10
CA VAL A 350 -8.10 24.73 21.70
C VAL A 350 -7.65 26.09 21.19
N GLU A 351 -6.78 26.09 20.18
CA GLU A 351 -6.25 27.30 19.59
C GLU A 351 -7.24 27.87 18.58
N VAL A 352 -7.66 29.12 18.78
CA VAL A 352 -8.76 29.79 18.06
C VAL A 352 -8.38 31.20 17.63
N ASP A 353 -9.18 31.80 16.75
CA ASP A 353 -9.01 33.17 16.25
C ASP A 353 -9.24 34.22 17.34
N ASP A 354 -10.30 34.04 18.15
CA ASP A 354 -10.68 34.92 19.25
C ASP A 354 -11.18 34.07 20.43
N SER A 355 -10.37 33.97 21.48
CA SER A 355 -10.68 33.17 22.66
C SER A 355 -11.93 33.63 23.41
N THR A 356 -12.26 34.93 23.39
CA THR A 356 -13.44 35.47 24.08
C THR A 356 -14.71 35.15 23.31
N TRP A 357 -14.68 35.32 21.99
CA TRP A 357 -15.80 34.93 21.13
C TRP A 357 -16.05 33.42 21.23
N SER A 358 -15.00 32.59 21.14
CA SER A 358 -15.13 31.13 21.23
C SER A 358 -15.62 30.68 22.59
N ALA A 359 -15.15 31.24 23.70
CA ALA A 359 -15.69 30.92 25.03
C ALA A 359 -17.18 31.26 25.16
N THR A 360 -17.64 32.34 24.53
CA THR A 360 -19.06 32.74 24.56
C THR A 360 -19.94 31.80 23.75
N ASN A 361 -19.49 31.36 22.58
CA ASN A 361 -20.31 30.59 21.64
C ASN A 361 -20.12 29.07 21.72
N TRP A 362 -18.94 28.61 22.17
CA TRP A 362 -18.51 27.21 22.13
C TRP A 362 -18.09 26.64 23.49
N SER A 363 -18.36 27.30 24.62
CA SER A 363 -18.03 26.78 25.96
C SER A 363 -18.62 25.40 26.25
N THR A 364 -19.74 25.03 25.62
CA THR A 364 -20.38 23.71 25.76
C THR A 364 -19.90 22.69 24.73
N LYS A 365 -18.90 23.04 23.90
CA LYS A 365 -18.40 22.24 22.77
C LYS A 365 -16.99 21.68 22.98
N ILE A 366 -16.43 21.88 24.18
CA ILE A 366 -15.16 21.31 24.63
C ILE A 366 -15.35 20.71 26.02
N ASP A 367 -14.38 19.93 26.48
CA ASP A 367 -14.41 19.41 27.85
C ASP A 367 -14.15 20.50 28.88
N GLY A 368 -14.65 20.31 30.11
CA GLY A 368 -14.50 21.30 31.18
C GLY A 368 -13.05 21.56 31.62
N ILE A 369 -12.11 20.67 31.28
CA ILE A 369 -10.67 20.85 31.50
C ILE A 369 -10.01 21.68 30.40
N ALA A 370 -10.63 21.77 29.21
CA ALA A 370 -10.12 22.50 28.07
C ALA A 370 -10.44 24.00 28.17
N SER A 371 -9.60 24.82 27.55
CA SER A 371 -9.84 26.27 27.40
C SER A 371 -9.58 26.74 25.98
N PHE A 372 -10.19 27.86 25.58
CA PHE A 372 -9.88 28.52 24.31
C PHE A 372 -8.74 29.52 24.51
N SER A 373 -7.76 29.52 23.62
CA SER A 373 -6.65 30.50 23.60
C SER A 373 -6.30 30.90 22.17
N THR A 374 -5.78 32.11 21.97
CA THR A 374 -5.20 32.51 20.68
C THR A 374 -3.76 32.01 20.49
N ASN A 375 -3.19 31.41 21.54
CA ASN A 375 -1.91 30.70 21.52
C ASN A 375 -1.92 29.69 22.69
N CYS A 376 -1.97 28.40 22.36
CA CYS A 376 -2.03 27.36 23.37
C CYS A 376 -0.67 26.94 23.94
N ASN A 377 0.46 27.43 23.38
CA ASN A 377 1.82 27.04 23.75
C ASN A 377 1.93 25.54 24.03
N TYR A 378 1.39 24.70 23.12
CA TYR A 378 1.28 23.25 23.31
C TYR A 378 2.64 22.65 23.72
N PRO A 379 2.86 22.29 25.01
CA PRO A 379 4.11 21.69 25.41
C PRO A 379 4.14 20.27 24.85
N CYS A 380 5.22 19.87 24.15
CA CYS A 380 5.38 18.48 23.72
C CYS A 380 5.35 17.56 24.94
N ILE A 381 4.40 16.62 24.95
CA ILE A 381 4.17 15.73 26.11
C ILE A 381 4.73 14.32 25.87
N LEU A 382 5.00 13.95 24.61
CA LEU A 382 5.61 12.68 24.24
C LEU A 382 7.13 12.81 24.26
N THR A 383 7.78 12.02 25.12
CA THR A 383 9.24 11.97 25.25
C THR A 383 9.75 10.56 24.98
N GLU A 384 10.56 10.41 23.95
CA GLU A 384 11.28 9.16 23.66
C GLU A 384 12.78 9.35 23.88
N THR A 385 13.51 8.25 24.07
CA THR A 385 14.97 8.25 24.18
C THR A 385 15.57 7.45 23.03
N ASP A 386 16.35 8.13 22.19
CA ASP A 386 17.19 7.52 21.17
C ASP A 386 18.53 7.13 21.83
N SER A 387 18.68 5.85 22.18
CA SER A 387 19.89 5.31 22.80
C SER A 387 20.84 4.76 21.74
N ARG A 388 22.03 5.38 21.59
CA ARG A 388 23.03 5.00 20.58
C ARG A 388 24.42 4.89 21.16
N THR A 389 25.22 4.02 20.55
CA THR A 389 26.67 3.93 20.79
C THR A 389 27.38 4.08 19.46
N GLU A 390 28.19 5.14 19.32
CA GLU A 390 28.85 5.50 18.06
C GLU A 390 30.36 5.72 18.27
N CYS A 391 31.14 5.57 17.20
CA CYS A 391 32.59 5.77 17.23
C CYS A 391 32.94 7.20 16.82
N ASN A 392 33.81 7.87 17.58
CA ASN A 392 34.31 9.24 17.35
C ASN A 392 33.25 10.35 17.37
N SER A 393 32.18 10.26 16.56
CA SER A 393 31.12 11.27 16.51
C SER A 393 29.78 10.76 15.98
N LEU A 394 28.69 11.44 16.35
CA LEU A 394 27.35 11.28 15.77
C LEU A 394 26.82 12.65 15.34
N THR A 395 26.38 12.80 14.10
CA THR A 395 25.48 13.91 13.73
C THR A 395 24.06 13.45 13.98
N TRP A 396 23.39 14.07 14.95
CA TRP A 396 22.06 13.65 15.40
C TRP A 396 20.95 14.43 14.66
N ILE A 397 19.68 14.09 14.94
CA ILE A 397 18.51 14.66 14.27
C ILE A 397 18.39 16.19 14.41
N ASP A 398 18.99 16.76 15.47
CA ASP A 398 19.09 18.21 15.68
C ASP A 398 20.12 18.91 14.76
N GLY A 399 20.83 18.13 13.93
CA GLY A 399 21.89 18.62 13.04
C GLY A 399 23.21 18.94 13.74
N ILE A 400 23.36 18.67 15.04
CA ILE A 400 24.61 18.86 15.79
C ILE A 400 25.45 17.59 15.70
N THR A 401 26.74 17.77 15.43
CA THR A 401 27.74 16.70 15.52
C THR A 401 28.31 16.61 16.94
N TYR A 402 27.97 15.54 17.63
CA TYR A 402 28.45 15.20 18.96
C TYR A 402 29.74 14.38 18.86
N THR A 403 30.84 14.87 19.46
CA THR A 403 32.14 14.15 19.52
C THR A 403 32.45 13.58 20.91
N SER A 404 31.46 13.59 21.80
CA SER A 404 31.53 13.05 23.17
C SER A 404 30.16 12.54 23.59
N SER A 405 30.11 11.57 24.51
CA SER A 405 28.85 11.03 25.05
C SER A 405 27.93 12.15 25.54
N ASN A 406 26.64 12.04 25.27
CA ASN A 406 25.65 13.04 25.61
C ASN A 406 24.30 12.38 25.96
N ASN A 407 23.79 12.68 27.15
CA ASN A 407 22.49 12.19 27.63
C ASN A 407 21.50 13.35 27.96
N THR A 408 21.77 14.54 27.43
CA THR A 408 21.00 15.77 27.71
C THR A 408 20.47 16.45 26.46
N ALA A 409 21.05 16.15 25.30
CA ALA A 409 20.60 16.68 24.03
C ALA A 409 19.16 16.27 23.75
N LYS A 410 18.40 17.21 23.19
CA LYS A 410 16.99 17.07 22.87
C LYS A 410 16.73 17.67 21.52
N ASP A 411 15.95 16.98 20.72
CA ASP A 411 15.40 17.53 19.50
C ASP A 411 13.89 17.41 19.51
N THR A 412 13.24 18.32 18.79
CA THR A 412 11.80 18.35 18.66
C THR A 412 11.43 17.90 17.25
N ILE A 413 10.79 16.74 17.15
CA ILE A 413 10.17 16.31 15.91
C ILE A 413 8.95 17.19 15.69
N LEU A 414 8.94 17.88 14.56
CA LEU A 414 7.85 18.73 14.12
C LEU A 414 7.04 18.00 13.06
N THR A 415 5.73 18.08 13.18
CA THR A 415 4.83 17.83 12.05
C THR A 415 4.47 19.16 11.41
N SER A 416 3.82 19.12 10.24
CA SER A 416 3.09 20.27 9.67
C SER A 416 2.06 20.86 10.65
N ASN A 417 1.77 20.15 11.75
CA ASN A 417 0.72 20.42 12.72
C ASN A 417 1.23 20.90 14.10
N GLY A 418 2.54 21.05 14.28
CA GLY A 418 3.17 21.52 15.52
C GLY A 418 4.17 20.52 16.11
N CYS A 419 4.42 20.64 17.41
CA CYS A 419 5.32 19.76 18.15
C CYS A 419 4.71 18.36 18.25
N ASP A 420 5.33 17.36 17.62
CA ASP A 420 4.88 15.97 17.68
C ASP A 420 5.45 15.26 18.91
N SER A 421 6.78 15.21 19.00
CA SER A 421 7.50 14.57 20.09
C SER A 421 8.81 15.30 20.44
N ILE A 422 9.25 15.20 21.68
CA ILE A 422 10.63 15.54 22.09
C ILE A 422 11.42 14.24 22.17
N VAL A 423 12.43 14.09 21.34
CA VAL A 423 13.37 12.98 21.47
C VAL A 423 14.54 13.45 22.34
N THR A 424 14.96 12.62 23.29
CA THR A 424 16.21 12.79 24.05
C THR A 424 17.27 11.87 23.47
N LEU A 425 18.49 12.36 23.33
CA LEU A 425 19.63 11.53 22.96
C LEU A 425 20.22 10.92 24.23
N ASP A 426 20.45 9.61 24.22
CA ASP A 426 21.34 8.91 25.15
C ASP A 426 22.50 8.28 24.35
N LEU A 427 23.49 9.10 24.05
CA LEU A 427 24.64 8.78 23.23
C LEU A 427 25.85 8.39 24.09
N THR A 428 26.44 7.24 23.80
CA THR A 428 27.80 6.90 24.23
C THR A 428 28.77 7.00 23.05
N ILE A 429 29.72 7.94 23.10
CA ILE A 429 30.83 7.98 22.14
C ILE A 429 32.00 7.16 22.68
N SER A 430 32.42 6.15 21.92
CA SER A 430 33.65 5.41 22.18
C SER A 430 34.80 6.01 21.37
N ASN A 431 35.83 6.48 22.08
CA ASN A 431 37.06 6.99 21.49
C ASN A 431 38.17 5.99 21.80
N LEU A 432 38.68 5.33 20.77
CA LEU A 432 39.88 4.51 20.83
C LEU A 432 41.08 5.36 20.41
N ASP A 433 42.20 5.18 21.08
CA ASP A 433 43.47 5.85 20.77
C ASP A 433 44.59 4.82 20.83
N ALA A 434 44.88 4.18 19.70
CA ALA A 434 45.88 3.15 19.59
C ALA A 434 47.28 3.74 19.84
N ASN A 435 48.07 3.07 20.67
CA ASN A 435 49.44 3.49 20.93
C ASN A 435 50.29 2.35 21.48
N TYR A 436 51.60 2.38 21.22
CA TYR A 436 52.53 1.48 21.89
C TYR A 436 53.94 2.06 22.04
N SER A 437 54.72 1.39 22.89
CA SER A 437 56.17 1.55 22.96
C SER A 437 56.87 0.20 22.79
N PHE A 438 58.16 0.22 22.45
CA PHE A 438 58.96 -0.99 22.31
C PHE A 438 60.33 -0.86 22.98
N THR A 439 60.92 -1.99 23.34
CA THR A 439 62.28 -2.10 23.88
C THR A 439 63.06 -3.12 23.06
N ASP A 440 64.25 -2.73 22.60
CA ASP A 440 65.21 -3.61 21.92
C ASP A 440 65.95 -4.47 22.96
N ASN A 441 65.75 -5.78 22.90
CA ASN A 441 66.39 -6.76 23.78
C ASN A 441 67.70 -7.34 23.17
N GLY A 442 68.08 -6.90 21.97
CA GLY A 442 69.23 -7.38 21.21
C GLY A 442 68.94 -8.62 20.37
N ASN A 443 69.83 -8.90 19.40
CA ASN A 443 69.74 -10.03 18.46
C ASN A 443 68.40 -10.13 17.72
N GLY A 444 67.81 -8.98 17.38
CA GLY A 444 66.52 -8.90 16.70
C GLY A 444 65.30 -9.18 17.57
N ASN A 445 65.43 -9.32 18.89
CA ASN A 445 64.30 -9.48 19.80
C ASN A 445 63.79 -8.13 20.33
N TYR A 446 62.50 -7.87 20.21
CA TYR A 446 61.82 -6.70 20.74
C TYR A 446 60.67 -7.09 21.67
N SER A 447 60.47 -6.31 22.72
CA SER A 447 59.28 -6.37 23.57
C SER A 447 58.40 -5.16 23.31
N PHE A 448 57.12 -5.39 23.03
CA PHE A 448 56.13 -4.35 22.75
C PHE A 448 55.19 -4.18 23.94
N THR A 449 54.88 -2.94 24.29
CA THR A 449 53.92 -2.59 25.35
C THR A 449 52.80 -1.78 24.74
N ASN A 450 51.60 -2.36 24.69
CA ASN A 450 50.39 -1.62 24.30
C ASN A 450 50.06 -0.58 25.36
N SER A 451 50.03 0.68 24.93
CA SER A 451 49.69 1.86 25.74
C SER A 451 48.47 2.60 25.20
N SER A 452 47.59 1.88 24.52
CA SER A 452 46.40 2.45 23.88
C SER A 452 45.38 2.95 24.91
N GLY A 453 44.71 4.05 24.60
CA GLY A 453 43.60 4.63 25.35
C GLY A 453 42.23 4.12 24.87
N GLY A 454 41.21 4.33 25.70
CA GLY A 454 39.83 3.90 25.43
C GLY A 454 39.50 2.50 25.94
N SER A 455 38.24 2.10 25.80
CA SER A 455 37.76 0.75 26.16
C SER A 455 37.80 -0.14 24.94
N PHE A 456 38.77 -1.06 24.87
CA PHE A 456 38.87 -2.07 23.81
C PHE A 456 38.98 -3.46 24.44
N ASN A 457 38.54 -4.49 23.71
CA ASN A 457 38.58 -5.88 24.16
C ASN A 457 39.42 -6.78 23.26
N GLN A 458 39.89 -6.25 22.12
CA GLN A 458 40.78 -6.95 21.19
C GLN A 458 41.96 -6.08 20.79
N SER A 459 43.12 -6.71 20.63
CA SER A 459 44.33 -6.10 20.09
C SER A 459 44.99 -7.03 19.07
N HIS A 460 45.46 -6.49 17.96
CA HIS A 460 46.17 -7.23 16.92
C HIS A 460 47.45 -6.50 16.52
N TRP A 461 48.54 -7.26 16.46
CA TRP A 461 49.86 -6.80 16.08
C TRP A 461 50.27 -7.41 14.75
N ALA A 462 50.85 -6.59 13.88
CA ALA A 462 51.60 -7.06 12.72
C ALA A 462 52.99 -6.47 12.75
N PHE A 463 54.01 -7.33 12.66
CA PHE A 463 55.38 -6.91 12.92
C PHE A 463 56.15 -6.43 11.69
N GLY A 464 55.56 -6.50 10.51
CA GLY A 464 56.22 -6.10 9.28
C GLY A 464 57.06 -7.19 8.62
N ASP A 465 57.19 -8.38 9.20
CA ASP A 465 57.97 -9.51 8.65
C ASP A 465 57.11 -10.72 8.26
N GLY A 466 55.80 -10.51 8.15
CA GLY A 466 54.79 -11.53 7.89
C GLY A 466 54.25 -12.24 9.14
N SER A 467 54.78 -11.95 10.32
CA SER A 467 54.25 -12.47 11.58
C SER A 467 53.27 -11.52 12.27
N THR A 468 52.37 -12.09 13.08
CA THR A 468 51.34 -11.36 13.82
C THR A 468 51.20 -11.85 15.26
N SER A 469 50.51 -11.09 16.11
CA SER A 469 50.14 -11.50 17.46
C SER A 469 48.83 -10.88 17.92
N THR A 470 48.03 -11.62 18.69
CA THR A 470 46.82 -11.11 19.37
C THR A 470 47.05 -10.85 20.86
N THR A 471 48.26 -11.12 21.36
CA THR A 471 48.61 -10.84 22.75
C THR A 471 48.66 -9.33 22.96
N THR A 472 48.10 -8.81 24.06
CA THR A 472 48.04 -7.37 24.33
C THR A 472 49.42 -6.70 24.25
N SER A 473 50.45 -7.30 24.85
CA SER A 473 51.83 -6.81 24.84
C SER A 473 52.80 -7.96 24.49
N PRO A 474 53.08 -8.21 23.20
CA PRO A 474 53.87 -9.35 22.75
C PRO A 474 55.39 -9.08 22.82
N SER A 475 56.17 -10.16 22.77
CA SER A 475 57.58 -10.12 22.37
C SER A 475 57.72 -10.81 21.02
N HIS A 476 58.55 -10.25 20.15
CA HIS A 476 58.78 -10.78 18.80
C HIS A 476 60.27 -10.78 18.45
N THR A 477 60.71 -11.75 17.65
CA THR A 477 62.11 -11.87 17.21
C THR A 477 62.19 -11.87 15.69
N PHE A 478 62.83 -10.85 15.14
CA PHE A 478 63.04 -10.66 13.71
C PHE A 478 64.17 -11.53 13.19
N GLY A 479 63.89 -12.28 12.12
CA GLY A 479 64.84 -13.23 11.52
C GLY A 479 65.89 -12.61 10.59
N ALA A 480 65.82 -11.31 10.30
CA ALA A 480 66.71 -10.65 9.35
C ALA A 480 66.92 -9.15 9.68
N ASN A 481 68.05 -8.59 9.24
CA ASN A 481 68.33 -7.15 9.40
C ASN A 481 67.56 -6.33 8.37
N GLY A 482 66.89 -5.27 8.82
CA GLY A 482 66.12 -4.41 7.96
C GLY A 482 65.27 -3.40 8.72
N THR A 483 64.51 -2.61 7.96
CA THR A 483 63.51 -1.70 8.49
C THR A 483 62.14 -2.38 8.41
N PHE A 484 61.42 -2.42 9.53
CA PHE A 484 60.08 -3.01 9.62
C PHE A 484 59.08 -1.99 10.13
N ILE A 485 57.87 -2.00 9.60
CA ILE A 485 56.75 -1.20 10.10
C ILE A 485 55.91 -2.11 10.99
N VAL A 486 55.81 -1.77 12.27
CA VAL A 486 54.98 -2.50 13.22
C VAL A 486 53.66 -1.76 13.37
N ALA A 487 52.56 -2.50 13.34
CA ALA A 487 51.21 -1.99 13.49
C ALA A 487 50.54 -2.62 14.71
N LEU A 488 49.97 -1.79 15.58
CA LEU A 488 49.02 -2.21 16.61
C LEU A 488 47.63 -1.71 16.22
N THR A 489 46.64 -2.59 16.33
CA THR A 489 45.24 -2.27 16.12
C THR A 489 44.45 -2.69 17.33
N ILE A 490 43.58 -1.81 17.80
CA ILE A 490 42.65 -2.10 18.89
C ILE A 490 41.21 -2.02 18.40
N ASN A 491 40.35 -2.87 18.94
CA ASN A 491 38.93 -2.93 18.60
C ASN A 491 38.08 -3.17 19.87
N ASP A 492 36.92 -2.53 19.94
CA ASP A 492 35.85 -2.89 20.88
C ASP A 492 34.72 -3.67 20.21
N SER A 493 34.79 -5.00 20.31
CA SER A 493 33.84 -5.89 19.67
C SER A 493 32.51 -6.02 20.43
N ASN A 494 32.33 -5.29 21.53
CA ASN A 494 31.07 -5.24 22.29
C ASN A 494 30.14 -4.13 21.80
N THR A 495 30.62 -3.22 20.95
CA THR A 495 29.80 -2.15 20.36
C THR A 495 29.12 -2.62 19.08
N THR A 496 27.89 -2.17 18.82
CA THR A 496 27.16 -2.45 17.57
C THR A 496 27.86 -1.89 16.32
N SER A 497 28.76 -0.91 16.51
CA SER A 497 29.52 -0.24 15.44
C SER A 497 31.01 -0.66 15.39
N ALA A 498 31.44 -1.63 16.20
CA ALA A 498 32.80 -2.20 16.24
C ALA A 498 33.93 -1.17 16.09
N CYS A 499 34.05 -0.23 17.03
CA CYS A 499 35.06 0.83 16.95
C CYS A 499 36.48 0.28 16.84
N THR A 500 37.28 0.85 15.92
CA THR A 500 38.68 0.49 15.69
C THR A 500 39.57 1.71 15.72
N ASP A 501 40.81 1.53 16.17
CA ASP A 501 41.89 2.48 15.94
C ASP A 501 43.23 1.74 15.77
N TYR A 502 44.23 2.37 15.15
CA TYR A 502 45.54 1.78 14.91
C TYR A 502 46.70 2.77 15.03
N TYR A 503 47.87 2.23 15.40
CA TYR A 503 49.12 2.98 15.53
C TYR A 503 50.26 2.26 14.84
N LEU A 504 51.09 3.03 14.13
CA LEU A 504 52.23 2.55 13.38
C LEU A 504 53.52 3.18 13.90
N ASP A 505 54.57 2.36 14.05
CA ASP A 505 55.92 2.85 14.28
C ASP A 505 56.95 2.02 13.47
N THR A 506 58.07 2.64 13.15
CA THR A 506 59.14 2.04 12.37
C THR A 506 60.28 1.57 13.28
N ILE A 507 60.69 0.32 13.13
CA ILE A 507 61.83 -0.25 13.85
C ILE A 507 62.97 -0.59 12.89
N ILE A 508 64.21 -0.45 13.38
CA ILE A 508 65.42 -0.79 12.62
C ILE A 508 66.10 -1.95 13.32
N VAL A 509 66.03 -3.14 12.72
CA VAL A 509 66.60 -4.36 13.26
C VAL A 509 68.04 -4.50 12.82
N THR A 510 68.95 -4.65 13.78
CA THR A 510 70.38 -4.87 13.55
C THR A 510 70.89 -6.05 14.39
N GLY A 511 72.01 -6.67 13.98
CA GLY A 511 72.66 -7.74 14.73
C GLY A 511 72.22 -9.18 14.39
N VAL A 512 71.44 -9.37 13.32
CA VAL A 512 71.01 -10.68 12.80
C VAL A 512 71.86 -11.08 11.58
N THR A 513 72.03 -12.38 11.28
CA THR A 513 72.98 -12.87 10.26
C THR A 513 72.45 -12.86 8.82
N ASN A 514 71.14 -12.70 8.60
CA ASN A 514 70.52 -12.76 7.28
C ASN A 514 70.09 -11.36 6.81
N PRO A 515 70.45 -10.93 5.58
CA PRO A 515 69.88 -9.74 4.97
C PRO A 515 68.43 -10.02 4.53
N VAL A 516 67.56 -9.03 4.68
CA VAL A 516 66.17 -9.07 4.18
C VAL A 516 66.15 -9.02 2.65
N THR A 517 65.49 -9.99 2.01
CA THR A 517 65.08 -9.92 0.59
C THR A 517 63.71 -9.25 0.48
N CYS A 518 63.33 -8.74 -0.70
CA CYS A 518 62.01 -8.16 -0.83
C CYS A 518 60.93 -9.21 -0.57
N ALA A 519 59.91 -8.85 0.22
CA ALA A 519 58.75 -9.69 0.48
C ALA A 519 57.52 -8.80 0.62
N SER A 520 56.46 -9.18 -0.06
CA SER A 520 55.16 -8.53 -0.02
C SER A 520 54.36 -8.98 1.20
N GLY A 521 53.62 -8.04 1.76
CA GLY A 521 52.79 -8.28 2.93
C GLY A 521 51.94 -7.05 3.20
N PHE A 522 50.76 -7.27 3.78
CA PHE A 522 49.92 -6.19 4.28
C PHE A 522 49.00 -6.68 5.39
N VAL A 523 48.37 -5.71 6.05
CA VAL A 523 47.24 -5.93 6.96
C VAL A 523 46.04 -5.14 6.44
N MET A 524 44.85 -5.71 6.55
CA MET A 524 43.59 -5.08 6.13
C MET A 524 42.79 -4.65 7.35
N TYR A 525 42.15 -3.49 7.22
CA TYR A 525 41.31 -2.89 8.25
C TYR A 525 39.96 -2.50 7.62
N PRO A 526 38.94 -3.35 7.76
CA PRO A 526 37.60 -3.03 7.31
C PRO A 526 36.94 -2.06 8.30
N ASP A 527 36.46 -0.94 7.78
CA ASP A 527 35.52 -0.06 8.44
C ASP A 527 34.10 -0.54 8.10
N THR A 528 33.46 -1.19 9.08
CA THR A 528 32.11 -1.73 8.92
C THR A 528 31.03 -0.65 8.82
N ALA A 529 31.33 0.60 9.18
CA ALA A 529 30.36 1.70 9.10
C ALA A 529 30.30 2.31 7.70
N THR A 530 31.43 2.37 6.99
CA THR A 530 31.54 3.00 5.66
C THR A 530 31.64 1.99 4.51
N GLY A 531 32.02 0.74 4.80
CA GLY A 531 32.34 -0.26 3.77
C GLY A 531 33.74 -0.07 3.17
N ASP A 532 34.55 0.83 3.76
CA ASP A 532 35.93 1.08 3.36
C ASP A 532 36.87 0.02 3.94
N VAL A 533 37.89 -0.33 3.18
CA VAL A 533 39.00 -1.16 3.64
C VAL A 533 40.27 -0.35 3.49
N THR A 534 40.89 -0.01 4.62
CA THR A 534 42.22 0.56 4.64
C THR A 534 43.24 -0.57 4.68
N VAL A 535 44.20 -0.55 3.77
CA VAL A 535 45.30 -1.53 3.78
C VAL A 535 46.60 -0.86 4.15
N ILE A 536 47.32 -1.51 5.06
CA ILE A 536 48.62 -1.06 5.53
C ILE A 536 49.67 -2.01 5.00
N ASN A 537 50.57 -1.48 4.18
CA ASN A 537 51.70 -2.20 3.63
C ASN A 537 52.67 -2.60 4.76
N SER A 538 52.94 -3.90 4.84
CA SER A 538 53.93 -4.50 5.74
C SER A 538 55.05 -5.17 4.96
N SER A 539 55.29 -4.71 3.72
CA SER A 539 56.30 -5.29 2.84
C SER A 539 57.71 -4.91 3.29
N THR A 540 58.64 -5.83 3.09
CA THR A 540 60.06 -5.65 3.44
C THR A 540 60.90 -5.54 2.17
N GLY A 541 61.99 -4.78 2.22
CA GLY A 541 62.90 -4.55 1.09
C GLY A 541 63.22 -3.07 0.88
N SER A 542 64.14 -2.78 -0.05
CA SER A 542 64.57 -1.42 -0.38
C SER A 542 64.05 -0.99 -1.75
N ASN A 543 63.65 0.28 -1.91
CA ASN A 543 63.18 0.88 -3.17
C ASN A 543 61.98 0.15 -3.81
N LEU A 544 61.02 -0.29 -3.00
CA LEU A 544 59.85 -1.01 -3.47
C LEU A 544 58.87 -0.10 -4.24
N THR A 545 58.36 -0.61 -5.37
CA THR A 545 57.13 -0.11 -6.01
C THR A 545 55.97 -1.05 -5.69
N TYR A 546 54.75 -0.49 -5.58
CA TYR A 546 53.55 -1.21 -5.15
C TYR A 546 52.52 -1.31 -6.27
N LEU A 547 51.85 -2.46 -6.36
CA LEU A 547 50.68 -2.68 -7.19
C LEU A 547 49.62 -3.44 -6.40
N TRP A 548 48.52 -2.77 -6.10
CA TRP A 548 47.36 -3.31 -5.39
C TRP A 548 46.25 -3.68 -6.36
N ASP A 549 45.73 -4.89 -6.24
CA ASP A 549 44.52 -5.37 -6.90
C ASP A 549 43.49 -5.70 -5.82
N PHE A 550 42.32 -5.05 -5.83
CA PHE A 550 41.31 -5.18 -4.79
C PHE A 550 40.37 -6.38 -5.00
N GLY A 551 40.42 -7.04 -6.16
CA GLY A 551 39.68 -8.28 -6.42
C GLY A 551 38.18 -8.15 -6.69
N ASP A 552 37.64 -6.92 -6.77
CA ASP A 552 36.24 -6.61 -7.07
C ASP A 552 36.02 -6.05 -8.50
N GLY A 553 37.09 -6.00 -9.30
CA GLY A 553 37.07 -5.47 -10.67
C GLY A 553 37.29 -3.96 -10.77
N THR A 554 37.57 -3.28 -9.65
CA THR A 554 37.94 -1.86 -9.64
C THR A 554 39.40 -1.63 -10.06
N PRO A 555 39.79 -0.40 -10.47
CA PRO A 555 41.16 -0.11 -10.89
C PRO A 555 42.20 -0.35 -9.79
N THR A 556 43.36 -0.88 -10.18
CA THR A 556 44.51 -1.11 -9.29
C THR A 556 45.11 0.19 -8.72
N SER A 557 45.74 0.14 -7.55
CA SER A 557 46.44 1.28 -6.92
C SER A 557 47.95 1.08 -6.83
N SER A 558 48.72 2.17 -6.93
CA SER A 558 50.18 2.18 -6.70
C SER A 558 50.59 2.95 -5.43
N LEU A 559 49.61 3.36 -4.62
CA LEU A 559 49.87 4.02 -3.34
C LEU A 559 50.53 3.02 -2.39
N GLN A 560 51.36 3.52 -1.46
CA GLN A 560 51.96 2.67 -0.45
C GLN A 560 50.89 2.05 0.46
N ASN A 561 49.93 2.87 0.94
CA ASN A 561 48.81 2.42 1.79
C ASN A 561 47.48 2.97 1.23
N PRO A 562 46.81 2.30 0.29
CA PRO A 562 45.52 2.75 -0.23
C PRO A 562 44.36 2.45 0.73
N THR A 563 43.27 3.20 0.56
CA THR A 563 41.93 2.87 1.08
C THR A 563 41.03 2.54 -0.11
N HIS A 564 40.18 1.52 0.03
CA HIS A 564 39.28 1.06 -1.04
C HIS A 564 37.87 0.78 -0.51
N THR A 565 36.85 1.31 -1.18
CA THR A 565 35.44 1.11 -0.83
C THR A 565 34.85 -0.02 -1.67
N TYR A 566 34.35 -1.07 -1.02
CA TYR A 566 33.68 -2.18 -1.71
C TYR A 566 32.16 -1.93 -1.77
N THR A 567 31.60 -1.77 -2.97
CA THR A 567 30.17 -1.46 -3.17
C THR A 567 29.25 -2.69 -3.23
N THR A 568 29.82 -3.89 -3.22
CA THR A 568 29.10 -5.16 -3.24
C THR A 568 29.61 -6.07 -2.13
N SER A 569 28.76 -6.96 -1.61
CA SER A 569 29.18 -7.95 -0.62
C SER A 569 30.08 -9.01 -1.28
N GLY A 570 31.24 -9.26 -0.66
CA GLY A 570 32.29 -10.15 -1.17
C GLY A 570 31.91 -11.66 -1.17
N PRO A 571 32.89 -12.57 -1.28
CA PRO A 571 34.30 -12.36 -0.91
C PRO A 571 35.16 -11.74 -2.01
N PHE A 572 36.11 -10.89 -1.62
CA PHE A 572 37.13 -10.31 -2.51
C PHE A 572 38.53 -10.80 -2.14
N TYR A 573 39.40 -10.90 -3.15
CA TYR A 573 40.82 -11.25 -2.98
C TYR A 573 41.67 -10.00 -3.20
N LEU A 574 42.12 -9.40 -2.10
CA LEU A 574 43.01 -8.25 -2.14
C LEU A 574 44.45 -8.74 -2.26
N CYS A 575 45.16 -8.28 -3.28
CA CYS A 575 46.53 -8.68 -3.59
C CYS A 575 47.46 -7.46 -3.66
N LEU A 576 48.67 -7.62 -3.13
CA LEU A 576 49.77 -6.67 -3.24
C LEU A 576 50.94 -7.34 -3.95
N THR A 577 51.44 -6.69 -5.00
CA THR A 577 52.72 -7.03 -5.62
C THR A 577 53.76 -5.94 -5.35
N VAL A 578 54.94 -6.34 -4.87
CA VAL A 578 56.09 -5.44 -4.68
C VAL A 578 57.22 -5.77 -5.65
N ASN A 579 57.97 -4.74 -6.06
CA ASN A 579 59.13 -4.89 -6.94
C ASN A 579 60.23 -3.91 -6.52
N ASP A 580 61.46 -4.39 -6.35
CA ASP A 580 62.62 -3.58 -5.94
C ASP A 580 63.42 -2.97 -7.11
N GLY A 581 62.99 -3.22 -8.36
CA GLY A 581 63.65 -2.77 -9.58
C GLY A 581 64.99 -3.46 -9.87
N SER A 582 65.45 -4.35 -8.99
CA SER A 582 66.73 -5.06 -9.04
C SER A 582 66.56 -6.57 -9.27
N GLY A 583 65.32 -7.02 -9.49
CA GLY A 583 64.97 -8.38 -9.88
C GLY A 583 64.18 -9.16 -8.83
N CYS A 584 63.87 -8.56 -7.68
CA CYS A 584 63.01 -9.17 -6.67
C CYS A 584 61.56 -8.69 -6.89
N ILE A 585 60.66 -9.64 -7.16
CA ILE A 585 59.21 -9.43 -7.28
C ILE A 585 58.53 -10.46 -6.37
N ASP A 586 57.61 -10.00 -5.53
CA ASP A 586 56.83 -10.86 -4.65
C ASP A 586 55.36 -10.40 -4.58
N THR A 587 54.44 -11.36 -4.44
CA THR A 587 52.99 -11.10 -4.37
C THR A 587 52.35 -11.81 -3.19
N TYR A 588 51.57 -11.07 -2.40
CA TYR A 588 50.81 -11.56 -1.26
C TYR A 588 49.34 -11.23 -1.46
N CYS A 589 48.45 -12.19 -1.18
CA CYS A 589 47.01 -12.02 -1.32
C CYS A 589 46.29 -12.52 -0.07
N ASP A 590 45.23 -11.81 0.30
CA ASP A 590 44.37 -12.17 1.42
C ASP A 590 42.89 -11.90 1.09
N SER A 591 41.97 -12.53 1.83
CA SER A 591 40.53 -12.50 1.52
C SER A 591 39.73 -11.63 2.50
N ILE A 592 38.78 -10.87 1.97
CA ILE A 592 37.81 -10.08 2.74
C ILE A 592 36.47 -10.83 2.75
N GLY A 593 36.00 -11.25 3.93
CA GLY A 593 34.73 -11.99 4.13
C GLY A 593 33.53 -11.10 4.48
N GLU A 594 32.32 -11.67 4.41
CA GLU A 594 31.01 -10.97 4.52
C GLU A 594 30.76 -10.19 5.84
N ASN A 595 31.61 -10.31 6.86
CA ASN A 595 31.51 -9.55 8.12
C ASN A 595 32.88 -9.15 8.71
N GLY A 596 33.88 -8.89 7.86
CA GLY A 596 35.05 -8.11 8.28
C GLY A 596 36.11 -8.79 9.18
N VAL A 597 36.13 -10.11 9.40
CA VAL A 597 37.34 -10.78 9.95
C VAL A 597 37.49 -12.23 9.45
N VAL A 598 38.60 -12.53 8.77
CA VAL A 598 39.25 -13.85 8.80
C VAL A 598 40.76 -13.62 8.91
N PHE A 599 41.37 -14.00 10.04
CA PHE A 599 42.83 -14.12 10.15
C PHE A 599 43.23 -15.54 9.75
N LYS A 600 44.04 -15.66 8.69
CA LYS A 600 44.48 -16.96 8.19
C LYS A 600 45.51 -17.59 9.13
N THR A 601 45.10 -18.59 9.91
CA THR A 601 46.02 -19.51 10.59
C THR A 601 46.33 -20.71 9.70
N GLY A 602 47.22 -20.51 8.72
CA GLY A 602 47.82 -21.60 7.95
C GLY A 602 47.20 -21.86 6.55
N GLY A 603 48.08 -22.18 5.60
CA GLY A 603 47.84 -22.09 4.17
C GLY A 603 47.08 -23.25 3.52
N PHE A 604 46.65 -22.98 2.28
CA PHE A 604 46.42 -23.99 1.26
C PHE A 604 46.94 -23.50 -0.08
N THR A 605 47.57 -24.41 -0.82
CA THR A 605 48.05 -24.22 -2.18
C THR A 605 46.93 -24.55 -3.16
N ILE A 606 46.62 -23.64 -4.10
CA ILE A 606 45.73 -23.92 -5.23
C ILE A 606 46.60 -24.09 -6.49
N ASN A 607 46.50 -25.24 -7.14
CA ASN A 607 47.07 -25.48 -8.46
C ASN A 607 46.23 -24.76 -9.52
N VAL A 608 46.83 -23.84 -10.27
CA VAL A 608 46.24 -23.26 -11.47
C VAL A 608 46.58 -24.15 -12.66
N ILE A 609 45.56 -24.71 -13.32
CA ILE A 609 45.71 -25.24 -14.69
C ILE A 609 44.89 -24.33 -15.62
N GLY A 610 45.60 -23.43 -16.31
CA GLY A 610 45.23 -22.85 -17.61
C GLY A 610 44.13 -21.78 -17.66
N THR A 611 44.47 -20.62 -18.22
CA THR A 611 43.57 -19.50 -18.61
C THR A 611 43.13 -19.64 -20.10
N PRO A 612 42.30 -18.75 -20.69
CA PRO A 612 40.88 -18.99 -20.93
C PRO A 612 40.48 -18.83 -22.42
N ILE A 613 39.27 -19.28 -22.80
CA ILE A 613 38.51 -18.65 -23.88
C ILE A 613 37.04 -18.65 -23.48
N ILE A 614 36.46 -17.47 -23.25
CA ILE A 614 35.01 -17.26 -23.35
C ILE A 614 34.78 -16.21 -24.42
N THR A 615 34.00 -16.58 -25.43
CA THR A 615 33.30 -15.65 -26.31
C THR A 615 31.83 -15.58 -25.89
N GLY A 616 31.41 -14.40 -25.39
CA GLY A 616 30.13 -13.76 -25.70
C GLY A 616 28.83 -14.21 -25.00
N ILE A 617 28.21 -13.21 -24.32
CA ILE A 617 26.75 -12.89 -24.21
C ILE A 617 25.95 -13.88 -23.32
N ASP A 618 25.16 -13.49 -22.31
CA ASP A 618 24.16 -12.41 -22.25
C ASP A 618 23.93 -11.85 -20.82
N ASN A 619 23.36 -10.64 -20.78
CA ASN A 619 22.96 -9.89 -19.61
C ASN A 619 21.64 -10.42 -19.01
N ASN A 620 21.63 -10.53 -17.68
CA ASN A 620 20.46 -10.33 -16.81
C ASN A 620 19.30 -11.34 -16.96
N ILE A 621 19.44 -12.50 -16.30
CA ILE A 621 18.30 -13.28 -15.80
C ILE A 621 18.55 -13.44 -14.31
N ASP A 622 17.75 -12.75 -13.48
CA ASP A 622 17.78 -12.93 -12.03
C ASP A 622 17.15 -14.29 -11.68
N LEU A 623 17.99 -15.32 -11.64
CA LEU A 623 17.63 -16.73 -11.46
C LEU A 623 16.90 -17.02 -10.12
N ASN A 624 16.77 -16.01 -9.25
CA ASN A 624 16.10 -16.13 -7.97
C ASN A 624 14.57 -16.19 -8.06
N THR A 625 13.94 -15.85 -9.19
CA THR A 625 12.47 -15.85 -9.33
C THR A 625 11.87 -17.17 -9.83
N GLU A 626 12.69 -18.15 -10.24
CA GLU A 626 12.19 -19.41 -10.85
C GLU A 626 11.91 -20.54 -9.82
N ILE A 627 12.34 -20.36 -8.57
CA ILE A 627 12.16 -21.35 -7.48
C ILE A 627 11.77 -20.67 -6.18
N GLU A 628 10.61 -21.02 -5.64
CA GLU A 628 10.17 -20.64 -4.30
C GLU A 628 10.15 -21.85 -3.35
N ILE A 629 10.32 -21.58 -2.05
CA ILE A 629 10.27 -22.61 -1.02
C ILE A 629 9.35 -22.20 0.12
N TYR A 630 8.47 -23.11 0.53
CA TYR A 630 7.50 -22.86 1.59
C TYR A 630 7.11 -24.13 2.35
N PRO A 631 6.69 -24.02 3.63
CA PRO A 631 6.79 -22.81 4.46
C PRO A 631 8.26 -22.51 4.80
N ASN A 632 8.61 -21.24 4.97
CA ASN A 632 9.92 -20.81 5.45
C ASN A 632 9.71 -19.64 6.41
N PRO A 633 9.78 -19.84 7.74
CA PRO A 633 10.34 -21.01 8.44
C PRO A 633 9.53 -22.32 8.31
N THR A 634 10.18 -23.48 8.47
CA THR A 634 9.55 -24.82 8.46
C THR A 634 9.97 -25.67 9.66
N SER A 635 9.09 -26.57 10.12
CA SER A 635 9.39 -27.53 11.20
C SER A 635 9.60 -28.97 10.73
N ASN A 636 8.87 -29.44 9.71
CA ASN A 636 8.90 -30.86 9.33
C ASN A 636 9.15 -31.07 7.83
N GLN A 637 8.67 -30.16 6.99
CA GLN A 637 8.61 -30.38 5.55
C GLN A 637 8.75 -29.06 4.79
N LEU A 638 9.54 -29.07 3.72
CA LEU A 638 9.76 -27.94 2.83
C LEU A 638 9.30 -28.33 1.42
N SER A 639 8.42 -27.53 0.83
CA SER A 639 7.98 -27.66 -0.55
C SER A 639 8.76 -26.71 -1.44
N ILE A 640 8.98 -27.13 -2.69
CA ILE A 640 9.62 -26.35 -3.74
C ILE A 640 8.58 -26.09 -4.83
N ASP A 641 8.28 -24.82 -5.08
CA ASP A 641 7.47 -24.41 -6.22
C ASP A 641 8.35 -23.86 -7.33
N THR A 642 8.16 -24.44 -8.52
CA THR A 642 8.97 -24.19 -9.71
C THR A 642 8.35 -24.88 -10.92
N GLU A 643 8.48 -24.26 -12.09
CA GLU A 643 8.17 -24.87 -13.38
C GLU A 643 9.35 -25.69 -13.95
N LEU A 644 10.55 -25.60 -13.34
CA LEU A 644 11.76 -26.28 -13.80
C LEU A 644 11.77 -27.79 -13.50
N ASN A 645 12.46 -28.58 -14.33
CA ASN A 645 12.60 -30.02 -14.10
C ASN A 645 13.73 -30.33 -13.11
N ILE A 646 13.36 -30.55 -11.84
CA ILE A 646 14.30 -30.90 -10.77
C ILE A 646 14.97 -32.25 -11.05
N SER A 647 16.30 -32.26 -11.05
CA SER A 647 17.14 -33.45 -11.21
C SER A 647 17.75 -33.91 -9.88
N GLU A 648 18.13 -32.96 -9.02
CA GLU A 648 18.72 -33.24 -7.71
C GLU A 648 18.41 -32.10 -6.73
N VAL A 649 18.22 -32.42 -5.46
CA VAL A 649 18.16 -31.42 -4.38
C VAL A 649 19.14 -31.76 -3.27
N ARG A 650 19.84 -30.76 -2.76
CA ARG A 650 20.75 -30.88 -1.61
C ARG A 650 20.35 -29.91 -0.51
N ILE A 651 20.38 -30.38 0.73
CA ILE A 651 20.37 -29.48 1.89
C ILE A 651 21.81 -29.36 2.36
N VAL A 652 22.30 -28.13 2.47
CA VAL A 652 23.62 -27.82 3.01
C VAL A 652 23.45 -26.99 4.28
N ASP A 653 24.34 -27.21 5.25
CA ASP A 653 24.43 -26.34 6.43
C ASP A 653 25.12 -25.01 6.06
N ILE A 654 25.22 -24.09 7.03
CA ILE A 654 25.85 -22.77 6.84
C ILE A 654 27.35 -22.83 6.47
N THR A 655 28.00 -23.98 6.65
CA THR A 655 29.40 -24.20 6.28
C THR A 655 29.54 -24.72 4.85
N GLY A 656 28.42 -24.95 4.14
CA GLY A 656 28.38 -25.51 2.80
C GLY A 656 28.47 -27.04 2.75
N LYS A 657 28.54 -27.71 3.91
CA LYS A 657 28.56 -29.18 3.98
C LYS A 657 27.18 -29.72 3.63
N THR A 658 27.15 -30.68 2.71
CA THR A 658 25.90 -31.35 2.30
C THR A 658 25.43 -32.32 3.40
N ILE A 659 24.22 -32.07 3.91
CA ILE A 659 23.55 -32.84 4.96
C ILE A 659 22.59 -33.86 4.36
N ILE A 660 21.81 -33.44 3.37
CA ILE A 660 20.83 -34.29 2.66
C ILE A 660 21.08 -34.20 1.16
N THR A 661 20.97 -35.31 0.44
CA THR A 661 21.00 -35.35 -1.03
C THR A 661 19.87 -36.22 -1.54
N ILE A 662 19.05 -35.69 -2.44
CA ILE A 662 17.92 -36.37 -3.07
C ILE A 662 18.10 -36.32 -4.57
N LYS A 663 18.37 -37.47 -5.20
CA LYS A 663 18.63 -37.61 -6.65
C LYS A 663 17.40 -38.04 -7.45
N GLN A 664 16.20 -37.81 -6.93
CA GLN A 664 14.93 -38.20 -7.52
C GLN A 664 14.05 -36.96 -7.71
N LYS A 665 13.17 -36.95 -8.72
CA LYS A 665 12.23 -35.84 -8.96
C LYS A 665 11.29 -35.68 -7.75
N THR A 666 11.57 -34.71 -6.88
CA THR A 666 10.71 -34.37 -5.75
C THR A 666 10.53 -32.87 -5.63
N LYS A 667 9.29 -32.46 -5.33
CA LYS A 667 8.95 -31.07 -4.98
C LYS A 667 8.74 -30.91 -3.47
N THR A 668 8.99 -31.95 -2.69
CA THR A 668 8.78 -31.90 -1.24
C THR A 668 9.89 -32.65 -0.49
N ILE A 669 10.40 -32.04 0.57
CA ILE A 669 11.58 -32.48 1.31
C ILE A 669 11.23 -32.58 2.79
N ASN A 670 11.49 -33.76 3.36
CA ASN A 670 11.39 -33.96 4.81
C ASN A 670 12.67 -33.40 5.47
N VAL A 671 12.48 -32.45 6.39
CA VAL A 671 13.54 -31.79 7.16
C VAL A 671 13.36 -31.96 8.67
N ALA A 672 12.48 -32.87 9.11
CA ALA A 672 12.15 -33.08 10.52
C ALA A 672 13.37 -33.49 11.38
N GLU A 673 14.31 -34.23 10.79
CA GLU A 673 15.53 -34.71 11.47
C GLU A 673 16.65 -33.66 11.53
N LEU A 674 16.46 -32.49 10.91
CA LEU A 674 17.42 -31.39 11.03
C LEU A 674 17.24 -30.70 12.39
N VAL A 675 18.35 -30.41 13.07
CA VAL A 675 18.33 -29.56 14.26
C VAL A 675 17.91 -28.13 13.88
N ASN A 676 17.28 -27.43 14.81
CA ASN A 676 16.84 -26.05 14.60
C ASN A 676 18.02 -25.14 14.21
N GLY A 677 17.83 -24.33 13.16
CA GLY A 677 18.91 -23.55 12.59
C GLY A 677 18.66 -23.11 11.15
N ILE A 678 19.65 -22.44 10.56
CA ILE A 678 19.61 -21.96 9.19
C ILE A 678 20.26 -23.00 8.27
N TYR A 679 19.59 -23.30 7.15
CA TYR A 679 20.10 -24.19 6.12
C TYR A 679 19.89 -23.58 4.74
N PHE A 680 20.60 -24.12 3.75
CA PHE A 680 20.38 -23.78 2.36
C PHE A 680 19.94 -25.01 1.58
N ILE A 681 18.92 -24.84 0.76
CA ILE A 681 18.48 -25.82 -0.22
C ILE A 681 19.07 -25.46 -1.58
N LYS A 682 19.86 -26.38 -2.16
CA LYS A 682 20.38 -26.28 -3.52
C LYS A 682 19.54 -27.17 -4.43
N VAL A 683 18.78 -26.58 -5.33
CA VAL A 683 17.95 -27.27 -6.32
C VAL A 683 18.68 -27.25 -7.65
N ILE A 684 18.95 -28.43 -8.19
CA ILE A 684 19.60 -28.63 -9.48
C ILE A 684 18.50 -29.00 -10.48
N ALA A 685 18.19 -28.12 -11.41
CA ALA A 685 17.11 -28.28 -12.39
C ALA A 685 17.56 -27.73 -13.75
N ASP A 686 17.26 -28.46 -14.84
CA ASP A 686 17.60 -28.07 -16.22
C ASP A 686 19.04 -27.53 -16.39
N GLU A 687 20.02 -28.27 -15.86
CA GLU A 687 21.47 -27.95 -15.84
C GLU A 687 21.89 -26.70 -15.03
N LYS A 688 20.96 -26.06 -14.32
CA LYS A 688 21.20 -24.92 -13.42
C LYS A 688 21.19 -25.36 -11.96
N THR A 689 21.88 -24.61 -11.10
CA THR A 689 21.85 -24.80 -9.63
C THR A 689 21.38 -23.52 -8.95
N ILE A 690 20.24 -23.58 -8.26
CA ILE A 690 19.65 -22.44 -7.54
C ILE A 690 19.72 -22.74 -6.04
N THR A 691 20.09 -21.75 -5.23
CA THR A 691 20.25 -21.89 -3.77
C THR A 691 19.29 -20.95 -3.05
N LYS A 692 18.48 -21.49 -2.13
CA LYS A 692 17.59 -20.70 -1.26
C LYS A 692 17.87 -20.97 0.21
N LYS A 693 17.75 -19.95 1.05
CA LYS A 693 17.88 -20.06 2.51
C LYS A 693 16.54 -20.45 3.12
N PHE A 694 16.53 -21.40 4.06
CA PHE A 694 15.38 -21.63 4.93
C PHE A 694 15.75 -21.81 6.40
N VAL A 695 14.79 -21.54 7.27
CA VAL A 695 14.93 -21.66 8.72
C VAL A 695 14.18 -22.90 9.20
N LYS A 696 14.87 -23.80 9.90
CA LYS A 696 14.31 -24.95 10.60
C LYS A 696 13.97 -24.56 12.04
N GLN A 697 12.69 -24.70 12.43
CA GLN A 697 12.16 -24.44 13.77
C GLN A 697 11.70 -25.69 14.50
#